data_AF-A0A0K1E7B6-F1
#
_entry.id   AF-A0A0K1E7B6-F1
#
_cell.length_a   1.000
_cell.length_b   1.000
_cell.length_c   1.000
_cell.angle_alpha   90.00
_cell.angle_beta   90.00
_cell.angle_gamma   90.00
#
_symmetry.space_group_name_H-M   'P 1'
#
loop_
_entity.id
_entity.type
_entity.pdbx_description
1 polymer ?
#
loop_
_entity_poly.entity_id
_entity_poly.type
_entity_poly.pdbx_seq_one_letter_code
_entity_poly.pdbx_strand_id
1 'polypeptide(L)'
;MIRTVTLELLRHGPAHNQMLSPLTPYLALCGNHDAETVQVGFEHLQLMRRIRALRYEEGSRQARAALSEAADEVARIIAAIRSLTAELSSAPRGDRRLVHLRLVLSASELSLLPFELVTAPSGFPGQGQPLCLQTVAPIALTREVRRVSASTVRWPAAPRILVVAAGPRTARGVDGRPAAPIPLRAHLLAIRRALAPWLVSSSPEEFSRHVTVLPEATLAEVRDVCAAATFTHVHILAHGYGSEEDGELRYGLAFHKDENRELVDVVSGSRLAAALRCHPHSAEGTELASPTVVTVASCDSGNVGSVVAQGASVAHELHEAGIPLVLASQFPLSVRGSAILAEVVYRRLLRGDDPRLLVHDVRQELHVTCPDTHDWAAVVAYAALPADIEAQVKQARFQRARRAVDTVMARLDRTQTPSDADLRDLEEVMRSFEGAVPDEDTPAERVRAYGLLASAKKRAALLYYGDPPWPLLTRGGQVAAIMARAVPGGSLPPPPVPEHRELPDGESRALRAQLASRTALEEARSYYMKAFRLTANEPWSAVQWLALTAALDPLDDEPAQQSFFDRWTAARVIAEDNLTSPSIQQVVWAHSALVELHVLAQVFPEGSQAQRDGEAKASRYVDDLLMLVASDPYPNARFDAYSVLRQLLRYVEWWWRERPALRALPARLAERMRLRGVRVRWEFVD
;
A
#
# COMPACT_ATOMS: atom_id res chain seq x y z
N MET A 1 11.50 -9.76 -7.03
CA MET A 1 11.54 -11.14 -6.50
C MET A 1 12.52 -11.16 -5.34
N ILE A 2 12.10 -11.70 -4.19
CA ILE A 2 12.89 -11.71 -2.93
C ILE A 2 13.52 -13.11 -2.80
N ARG A 3 14.82 -13.20 -2.49
CA ARG A 3 15.48 -14.49 -2.26
C ARG A 3 15.32 -14.88 -0.80
N THR A 4 14.76 -16.04 -0.50
CA THR A 4 14.62 -16.51 0.89
C THR A 4 15.70 -17.52 1.22
N VAL A 5 16.42 -17.30 2.32
CA VAL A 5 17.39 -18.22 2.92
C VAL A 5 16.82 -18.64 4.28
N THR A 6 16.60 -19.94 4.47
CA THR A 6 16.07 -20.47 5.73
C THR A 6 17.20 -21.02 6.57
N LEU A 7 17.32 -20.52 7.79
CA LEU A 7 18.22 -21.02 8.83
C LEU A 7 17.38 -21.53 9.99
N GLU A 8 17.54 -22.81 10.33
CA GLU A 8 16.87 -23.42 11.49
C GLU A 8 17.90 -23.69 12.59
N LEU A 9 17.62 -23.21 13.81
CA LEU A 9 18.43 -23.48 15.00
C LEU A 9 17.65 -24.36 15.97
N LEU A 10 18.13 -25.60 16.12
CA LEU A 10 17.42 -26.68 16.78
C LEU A 10 18.12 -27.15 18.05
N ARG A 11 17.33 -27.43 19.08
CA ARG A 11 17.80 -28.13 20.28
C ARG A 11 16.95 -29.36 20.50
N HIS A 12 17.59 -30.45 20.92
CA HIS A 12 16.87 -31.63 21.38
C HIS A 12 16.21 -31.38 22.75
N GLY A 13 14.99 -31.87 22.94
CA GLY A 13 14.25 -31.77 24.21
C GLY A 13 13.07 -30.80 24.16
N PRO A 14 12.48 -30.46 25.32
CA PRO A 14 11.37 -29.50 25.40
C PRO A 14 11.82 -28.11 24.93
N ALA A 15 10.89 -27.33 24.40
CA ALA A 15 11.18 -26.00 23.83
C ALA A 15 11.62 -24.96 24.87
N HIS A 16 11.49 -25.25 26.16
CA HIS A 16 11.70 -24.33 27.28
C HIS A 16 12.52 -24.97 28.41
N ASN A 17 12.76 -24.21 29.50
CA ASN A 17 13.46 -24.62 30.72
C ASN A 17 14.96 -24.95 30.54
N GLN A 18 15.63 -24.33 29.57
CA GLN A 18 17.06 -24.50 29.34
C GLN A 18 17.76 -23.15 29.41
N MET A 19 18.77 -23.03 30.27
CA MET A 19 19.67 -21.88 30.26
C MET A 19 20.65 -21.96 29.08
N LEU A 20 21.01 -20.81 28.52
CA LEU A 20 22.10 -20.72 27.57
C LEU A 20 23.40 -21.15 28.23
N SER A 21 24.12 -22.06 27.58
CA SER A 21 25.42 -22.53 28.04
C SER A 21 26.32 -22.83 26.83
N PRO A 22 27.64 -22.53 26.92
CA PRO A 22 28.63 -22.91 25.92
C PRO A 22 28.70 -24.41 25.65
N LEU A 23 28.28 -25.22 26.60
CA LEU A 23 28.30 -26.68 26.49
C LEU A 23 27.06 -27.25 25.79
N THR A 24 26.02 -26.44 25.59
CA THR A 24 24.78 -26.92 24.96
C THR A 24 24.95 -26.92 23.43
N PRO A 25 24.92 -28.08 22.76
CA PRO A 25 24.98 -28.13 21.31
C PRO A 25 23.61 -27.79 20.72
N TYR A 26 23.62 -26.94 19.70
CA TYR A 26 22.49 -26.66 18.83
C TYR A 26 22.78 -27.19 17.43
N LEU A 27 21.77 -27.67 16.74
CA LEU A 27 21.85 -28.09 15.34
C LEU A 27 21.42 -26.93 14.45
N ALA A 28 22.29 -26.53 13.52
CA ALA A 28 22.00 -25.55 12.49
C ALA A 28 21.71 -26.27 11.16
N LEU A 29 20.56 -25.97 10.55
CA LEU A 29 20.18 -26.40 9.21
C LEU A 29 20.03 -25.17 8.32
N CYS A 30 20.73 -25.11 7.19
CA CYS A 30 20.62 -23.98 6.26
C CYS A 30 20.53 -24.47 4.82
N GLY A 31 19.42 -24.15 4.14
CA GLY A 31 19.19 -24.58 2.77
C GLY A 31 19.27 -26.11 2.60
N ASN A 32 19.94 -26.56 1.53
CA ASN A 32 20.14 -27.98 1.22
C ASN A 32 21.53 -28.50 1.67
N HIS A 33 22.14 -27.86 2.66
CA HIS A 33 23.45 -28.26 3.19
C HIS A 33 23.34 -29.27 4.34
N ASP A 34 24.45 -29.94 4.64
CA ASP A 34 24.57 -30.83 5.80
C ASP A 34 24.35 -30.07 7.12
N ALA A 35 23.82 -30.76 8.12
CA ALA A 35 23.58 -30.19 9.42
C ALA A 35 24.89 -29.89 10.16
N GLU A 36 24.98 -28.70 10.77
CA GLU A 36 26.17 -28.25 11.50
C GLU A 36 25.87 -28.13 13.00
N THR A 37 26.84 -28.44 13.86
CA THR A 37 26.71 -28.19 15.31
C THR A 37 27.23 -26.81 15.65
N VAL A 38 26.41 -26.03 16.37
CA VAL A 38 26.72 -24.66 16.81
C VAL A 38 26.59 -24.60 18.33
N GLN A 39 27.46 -23.81 18.95
CA GLN A 39 27.41 -23.53 20.38
C GLN A 39 27.31 -22.02 20.61
N VAL A 40 26.64 -21.63 21.69
CA VAL A 40 26.53 -20.24 22.11
C VAL A 40 27.73 -19.93 23.01
N GLY A 41 28.63 -19.04 22.60
CA GLY A 41 29.92 -18.82 23.28
C GLY A 41 29.89 -18.13 24.65
N PHE A 42 28.76 -18.15 25.37
CA PHE A 42 28.59 -17.46 26.65
C PHE A 42 27.56 -18.13 27.55
N GLU A 43 27.70 -17.86 28.84
CA GLU A 43 26.75 -18.29 29.86
C GLU A 43 25.50 -17.39 29.88
N HIS A 44 24.36 -17.95 30.27
CA HIS A 44 23.08 -17.24 30.35
C HIS A 44 23.16 -15.89 31.09
N LEU A 45 23.80 -15.87 32.26
CA LEU A 45 23.93 -14.65 33.06
C LEU A 45 24.72 -13.54 32.34
N GLN A 46 25.71 -13.91 31.52
CA GLN A 46 26.48 -12.94 30.74
C GLN A 46 25.60 -12.26 29.69
N LEU A 47 24.75 -13.03 29.00
CA LEU A 47 23.78 -12.46 28.06
C LEU A 47 22.79 -11.55 28.77
N MET A 48 22.20 -11.98 29.88
CA MET A 48 21.20 -11.20 30.60
C MET A 48 21.75 -9.85 31.08
N ARG A 49 23.01 -9.80 31.53
CA ARG A 49 23.69 -8.53 31.86
C ARG A 49 23.82 -7.61 30.64
N ARG A 50 24.20 -8.14 29.48
CA ARG A 50 24.31 -7.37 28.23
C ARG A 50 22.95 -6.85 27.76
N ILE A 51 21.91 -7.69 27.75
CA ILE A 51 20.55 -7.29 27.40
C ILE A 51 20.05 -6.19 28.35
N ARG A 52 20.33 -6.30 29.66
CA ARG A 52 19.97 -5.25 30.63
C ARG A 52 20.68 -3.92 30.32
N ALA A 53 21.96 -3.95 29.98
CA ALA A 53 22.71 -2.74 29.62
C ALA A 53 22.16 -2.05 28.34
N LEU A 54 21.48 -2.78 27.45
CA LEU A 54 20.80 -2.21 26.27
C LEU A 54 19.52 -1.41 26.62
N ARG A 55 19.07 -1.42 27.87
CA ARG A 55 17.87 -0.71 28.34
C ARG A 55 18.10 0.78 28.66
N TYR A 56 19.30 1.29 28.48
CA TYR A 56 19.73 2.67 28.80
C TYR A 56 19.72 3.06 30.29
N GLU A 57 19.47 2.12 31.20
CA GLU A 57 19.42 2.37 32.66
C GLU A 57 20.74 2.93 33.21
N GLU A 58 21.87 2.44 32.68
CA GLU A 58 23.22 2.86 33.08
C GLU A 58 23.79 3.96 32.16
N GLY A 59 22.95 4.52 31.28
CA GLY A 59 23.29 5.60 30.35
C GLY A 59 23.77 5.14 28.97
N SER A 60 23.73 6.06 28.00
CA SER A 60 23.94 5.76 26.57
C SER A 60 25.33 5.23 26.24
N ARG A 61 26.37 5.58 27.00
CA ARG A 61 27.74 5.09 26.76
C ARG A 61 27.83 3.59 27.03
N GLN A 62 27.28 3.14 28.16
CA GLN A 62 27.27 1.73 28.54
C GLN A 62 26.40 0.91 27.58
N ALA A 63 25.24 1.46 27.19
CA ALA A 63 24.38 0.84 26.19
C ALA A 63 25.10 0.62 24.85
N ARG A 64 25.90 1.60 24.36
CA ARG A 64 26.69 1.45 23.12
C ARG A 64 27.79 0.38 23.23
N ALA A 65 28.46 0.29 24.38
CA ALA A 65 29.46 -0.75 24.61
C ALA A 65 28.80 -2.13 24.60
N ALA A 66 27.70 -2.29 25.34
CA ALA A 66 26.91 -3.53 25.38
C ALA A 66 26.36 -3.92 24.00
N LEU A 67 25.99 -2.95 23.17
CA LEU A 67 25.55 -3.16 21.78
C LEU A 67 26.65 -3.80 20.94
N SER A 68 27.88 -3.25 20.99
CA SER A 68 29.02 -3.79 20.25
C SER A 68 29.36 -5.21 20.72
N GLU A 69 29.40 -5.44 22.03
CA GLU A 69 29.69 -6.77 22.59
C GLU A 69 28.62 -7.79 22.20
N ALA A 70 27.33 -7.43 22.28
CA ALA A 70 26.25 -8.31 21.89
C ALA A 70 26.27 -8.61 20.38
N ALA A 71 26.60 -7.61 19.55
CA ALA A 71 26.74 -7.77 18.11
C ALA A 71 27.86 -8.76 17.75
N ASP A 72 29.04 -8.63 18.37
CA ASP A 72 30.18 -9.52 18.16
C ASP A 72 29.85 -10.96 18.57
N GLU A 73 29.11 -11.12 19.66
CA GLU A 73 28.73 -12.43 20.17
C GLU A 73 27.82 -13.19 19.23
N VAL A 74 26.77 -12.53 18.74
CA VAL A 74 25.86 -13.17 17.79
C VAL A 74 26.53 -13.32 16.43
N ALA A 75 27.41 -12.41 16.04
CA ALA A 75 28.24 -12.56 14.84
C ALA A 75 29.13 -13.81 14.91
N ARG A 76 29.72 -14.14 16.07
CA ARG A 76 30.48 -15.40 16.25
C ARG A 76 29.63 -16.65 16.05
N ILE A 77 28.40 -16.65 16.58
CA ILE A 77 27.46 -17.77 16.41
C ILE A 77 27.14 -17.95 14.91
N ILE A 78 26.80 -16.86 14.23
CA ILE A 78 26.46 -16.86 12.80
C ILE A 78 27.67 -17.25 11.93
N ALA A 79 28.87 -16.78 12.26
CA ALA A 79 30.11 -17.10 11.55
C ALA A 79 30.48 -18.59 11.62
N ALA A 80 30.07 -19.30 12.68
CA ALA A 80 30.31 -20.72 12.83
C ALA A 80 29.48 -21.58 11.85
N ILE A 81 28.46 -21.02 11.22
CA ILE A 81 27.53 -21.72 10.32
C ILE A 81 28.02 -21.55 8.88
N ARG A 82 28.83 -22.50 8.39
CA ARG A 82 29.47 -22.37 7.08
C ARG A 82 28.48 -22.47 5.92
N SER A 83 27.44 -23.28 6.08
CA SER A 83 26.32 -23.41 5.14
C SER A 83 25.60 -22.09 4.91
N LEU A 84 25.38 -21.30 5.96
CA LEU A 84 24.78 -19.97 5.86
C LEU A 84 25.69 -18.98 5.13
N THR A 85 27.00 -19.01 5.43
CA THR A 85 27.98 -18.22 4.68
C THR A 85 27.91 -18.56 3.19
N ALA A 86 27.92 -19.85 2.84
CA ALA A 86 27.84 -20.32 1.46
C ALA A 86 26.55 -19.85 0.74
N GLU A 87 25.40 -19.94 1.41
CA GLU A 87 24.12 -19.47 0.87
C GLU A 87 24.10 -17.95 0.63
N LEU A 88 24.61 -17.16 1.57
CA LEU A 88 24.63 -15.70 1.42
C LEU A 88 25.68 -15.23 0.41
N SER A 89 26.83 -15.90 0.33
CA SER A 89 27.88 -15.58 -0.66
C SER A 89 27.54 -16.04 -2.08
N SER A 90 26.64 -17.02 -2.27
CA SER A 90 26.28 -17.55 -3.58
C SER A 90 25.39 -16.61 -4.42
N ALA A 91 24.98 -15.47 -3.87
CA ALA A 91 24.27 -14.45 -4.62
C ALA A 91 25.15 -13.89 -5.76
N PRO A 92 24.64 -13.77 -7.00
CA PRO A 92 25.41 -13.19 -8.10
C PRO A 92 25.93 -11.80 -7.74
N ARG A 93 27.19 -11.50 -8.06
CA ARG A 93 27.76 -10.16 -7.84
C ARG A 93 26.92 -9.11 -8.58
N GLY A 94 26.40 -8.13 -7.85
CA GLY A 94 25.51 -7.09 -8.38
C GLY A 94 24.02 -7.41 -8.29
N ASP A 95 23.62 -8.57 -7.77
CA ASP A 95 22.23 -8.85 -7.43
C ASP A 95 21.81 -8.02 -6.20
N ARG A 96 21.01 -6.97 -6.45
CA ARG A 96 20.51 -6.05 -5.40
C ARG A 96 19.16 -6.48 -4.84
N ARG A 97 18.71 -7.71 -5.12
CA ARG A 97 17.47 -8.25 -4.57
C ARG A 97 17.58 -8.36 -3.04
N LEU A 98 16.47 -8.07 -2.35
CA LEU A 98 16.35 -8.32 -0.92
C LEU A 98 16.55 -9.81 -0.63
N VAL A 99 17.41 -10.12 0.34
CA VAL A 99 17.53 -11.45 0.92
C VAL A 99 16.70 -11.50 2.20
N HIS A 100 15.72 -12.40 2.23
CA HIS A 100 14.96 -12.72 3.43
C HIS A 100 15.67 -13.83 4.19
N LEU A 101 16.30 -13.50 5.31
CA LEU A 101 16.87 -14.48 6.24
C LEU A 101 15.77 -14.91 7.22
N ARG A 102 15.17 -16.07 6.95
CA ARG A 102 14.14 -16.68 7.78
C ARG A 102 14.80 -17.54 8.86
N LEU A 103 14.78 -17.05 10.09
CA LEU A 103 15.36 -17.72 11.25
C LEU A 103 14.30 -18.52 12.01
N VAL A 104 14.31 -19.84 11.85
CA VAL A 104 13.39 -20.75 12.54
C VAL A 104 14.03 -21.20 13.85
N LEU A 105 13.36 -20.93 14.97
CA LEU A 105 13.83 -21.26 16.31
C LEU A 105 12.94 -22.34 16.91
N SER A 106 13.57 -23.40 17.44
CA SER A 106 12.84 -24.48 18.15
C SER A 106 12.75 -24.29 19.67
N ALA A 107 13.67 -23.49 20.24
CA ALA A 107 13.83 -23.35 21.68
C ALA A 107 13.72 -21.88 22.09
N SER A 108 13.03 -21.62 23.21
CA SER A 108 12.68 -20.28 23.68
C SER A 108 13.92 -19.50 24.10
N GLU A 109 14.94 -20.14 24.66
CA GLU A 109 16.17 -19.48 25.08
C GLU A 109 16.97 -18.90 23.90
N LEU A 110 16.86 -19.48 22.70
CA LEU A 110 17.47 -18.90 21.50
C LEU A 110 16.80 -17.59 21.10
N SER A 111 15.53 -17.39 21.46
CA SER A 111 14.83 -16.14 21.18
C SER A 111 15.29 -14.97 22.06
N LEU A 112 16.09 -15.22 23.10
CA LEU A 112 16.83 -14.17 23.83
C LEU A 112 17.93 -13.51 22.99
N LEU A 113 18.48 -14.24 22.02
CA LEU A 113 19.63 -13.75 21.26
C LEU A 113 19.19 -12.59 20.35
N PRO A 114 19.89 -11.44 20.39
CA PRO A 114 19.57 -10.29 19.56
C PRO A 114 20.16 -10.46 18.15
N PHE A 115 19.62 -11.39 17.36
CA PHE A 115 20.08 -11.68 15.99
C PHE A 115 20.04 -10.48 15.04
N GLU A 116 19.24 -9.49 15.36
CA GLU A 116 19.15 -8.22 14.65
C GLU A 116 20.44 -7.39 14.74
N LEU A 117 21.28 -7.64 15.76
CA LEU A 117 22.57 -6.97 15.98
C LEU A 117 23.74 -7.57 15.20
N VAL A 118 23.55 -8.67 14.48
CA VAL A 118 24.66 -9.37 13.81
C VAL A 118 25.46 -8.40 12.94
N THR A 119 26.74 -8.27 13.25
CA THR A 119 27.73 -7.70 12.33
C THR A 119 28.10 -8.77 11.31
N ALA A 120 28.04 -8.45 10.02
CA ALA A 120 28.31 -9.39 8.94
C ALA A 120 29.72 -9.98 9.07
N PRO A 121 29.86 -11.31 9.30
CA PRO A 121 31.17 -11.93 9.47
C PRO A 121 31.92 -12.07 8.14
N SER A 122 33.16 -12.55 8.18
CA SER A 122 33.98 -12.77 6.99
C SER A 122 33.26 -13.68 5.98
N GLY A 123 33.25 -13.26 4.71
CA GLY A 123 32.56 -13.98 3.63
C GLY A 123 31.12 -13.55 3.39
N PHE A 124 30.48 -12.87 4.35
CA PHE A 124 29.14 -12.32 4.13
C PHE A 124 29.19 -11.08 3.23
N PRO A 125 28.09 -10.76 2.52
CA PRO A 125 27.95 -9.45 1.92
C PRO A 125 28.08 -8.36 2.99
N GLY A 126 28.69 -7.22 2.65
CA GLY A 126 28.85 -6.09 3.57
C GLY A 126 29.66 -6.41 4.84
N GLN A 127 30.64 -7.32 4.76
CA GLN A 127 31.51 -7.71 5.89
C GLN A 127 31.90 -6.53 6.78
N GLY A 128 31.77 -6.71 8.10
CA GLY A 128 32.06 -5.71 9.12
C GLY A 128 30.97 -4.65 9.31
N GLN A 129 29.89 -4.68 8.52
CA GLN A 129 28.73 -3.79 8.69
C GLN A 129 27.56 -4.55 9.36
N PRO A 130 26.63 -3.84 10.04
CA PRO A 130 25.43 -4.47 10.58
C PRO A 130 24.60 -5.13 9.47
N LEU A 131 24.31 -6.42 9.63
CA LEU A 131 23.68 -7.26 8.62
C LEU A 131 22.31 -6.72 8.19
N CYS A 132 21.50 -6.30 9.17
CA CYS A 132 20.15 -5.78 8.94
C CYS A 132 20.11 -4.35 8.38
N LEU A 133 21.25 -3.66 8.25
CA LEU A 133 21.34 -2.28 7.76
C LEU A 133 22.03 -2.15 6.38
N GLN A 134 22.32 -3.26 5.72
CA GLN A 134 23.00 -3.23 4.42
C GLN A 134 22.10 -2.67 3.30
N THR A 135 22.65 -1.81 2.45
CA THR A 135 21.92 -1.23 1.29
C THR A 135 22.35 -1.81 -0.06
N VAL A 136 23.53 -2.42 -0.13
CA VAL A 136 24.06 -3.05 -1.36
C VAL A 136 23.52 -4.46 -1.54
N ALA A 137 23.45 -5.23 -0.44
CA ALA A 137 22.82 -6.55 -0.37
C ALA A 137 21.80 -6.50 0.79
N PRO A 138 20.60 -5.95 0.56
CA PRO A 138 19.67 -5.68 1.64
C PRO A 138 19.15 -6.99 2.23
N ILE A 139 19.22 -7.12 3.56
CA ILE A 139 18.79 -8.31 4.30
C ILE A 139 17.63 -7.95 5.23
N ALA A 140 16.57 -8.74 5.15
CA ALA A 140 15.46 -8.72 6.09
C ALA A 140 15.52 -9.99 6.95
N LEU A 141 15.81 -9.84 8.25
CA LEU A 141 15.77 -10.94 9.20
C LEU A 141 14.40 -11.00 9.88
N THR A 142 13.74 -12.17 9.79
CA THR A 142 12.54 -12.50 10.57
C THR A 142 12.78 -13.75 11.39
N ARG A 143 12.13 -13.83 12.55
CA ARG A 143 12.09 -15.01 13.41
C ARG A 143 10.84 -15.83 13.09
N GLU A 144 10.89 -17.13 13.30
CA GLU A 144 9.73 -18.00 13.18
C GLU A 144 9.78 -19.06 14.27
N VAL A 145 8.63 -19.33 14.90
CA VAL A 145 8.47 -20.45 15.83
C VAL A 145 8.13 -21.69 15.00
N ARG A 146 8.95 -22.74 15.08
CA ARG A 146 8.91 -23.94 14.22
C ARG A 146 7.52 -24.61 14.05
N ARG A 147 6.58 -24.36 14.96
CA ARG A 147 5.25 -25.01 15.00
C ARG A 147 4.12 -24.19 14.38
N VAL A 148 4.40 -22.98 13.89
CA VAL A 148 3.37 -22.10 13.34
C VAL A 148 3.14 -22.42 11.87
N SER A 149 1.92 -22.82 11.51
CA SER A 149 1.60 -23.09 10.11
C SER A 149 1.48 -21.80 9.31
N ALA A 150 2.24 -21.72 8.22
CA ALA A 150 2.18 -20.63 7.26
C ALA A 150 1.01 -20.75 6.25
N SER A 151 0.34 -21.90 6.15
CA SER A 151 -0.55 -22.23 5.02
C SER A 151 -1.93 -21.58 5.04
N THR A 152 -2.31 -20.89 6.13
CA THR A 152 -3.67 -20.37 6.35
C THR A 152 -3.79 -18.86 6.13
N VAL A 153 -2.69 -18.18 5.80
CA VAL A 153 -2.66 -16.71 5.73
C VAL A 153 -3.16 -16.21 4.37
N ARG A 154 -4.20 -15.39 4.40
CA ARG A 154 -4.64 -14.58 3.25
C ARG A 154 -4.43 -13.12 3.55
N TRP A 155 -3.68 -12.44 2.68
CA TRP A 155 -3.46 -11.01 2.83
C TRP A 155 -4.79 -10.25 2.71
N PRO A 156 -5.10 -9.35 3.65
CA PRO A 156 -6.44 -8.77 3.74
C PRO A 156 -6.76 -7.85 2.55
N ALA A 157 -7.97 -8.02 1.99
CA ALA A 157 -8.47 -7.19 0.89
C ALA A 157 -8.75 -5.74 1.35
N ALA A 158 -9.31 -5.56 2.54
CA ALA A 158 -9.59 -4.26 3.15
C ALA A 158 -9.07 -4.20 4.59
N PRO A 159 -8.57 -3.04 5.05
CA PRO A 159 -8.10 -2.89 6.42
C PRO A 159 -9.26 -2.74 7.41
N ARG A 160 -9.16 -3.49 8.51
CA ARG A 160 -9.97 -3.36 9.72
C ARG A 160 -9.00 -3.43 10.90
N ILE A 161 -8.76 -2.30 11.55
CA ILE A 161 -7.66 -2.09 12.49
C ILE A 161 -8.24 -1.91 13.89
N LEU A 162 -7.78 -2.70 14.85
CA LEU A 162 -8.02 -2.46 16.27
C LEU A 162 -6.82 -1.73 16.87
N VAL A 163 -7.02 -0.59 17.51
CA VAL A 163 -6.00 0.14 18.25
C VAL A 163 -6.28 -0.01 19.74
N VAL A 164 -5.42 -0.74 20.43
CA VAL A 164 -5.48 -0.99 21.87
C VAL A 164 -4.47 -0.07 22.54
N ALA A 165 -4.93 0.88 23.33
CA ALA A 165 -4.08 1.86 24.01
C ALA A 165 -4.25 1.75 25.52
N ALA A 166 -3.17 1.48 26.24
CA ALA A 166 -3.19 1.36 27.70
C ALA A 166 -2.00 2.07 28.35
N GLY A 167 -2.28 2.88 29.36
CA GLY A 167 -1.29 3.64 30.12
C GLY A 167 -1.81 3.98 31.52
N PRO A 168 -2.08 2.98 32.37
CA PRO A 168 -2.59 3.20 33.73
C PRO A 168 -1.61 4.05 34.54
N ARG A 169 -2.12 4.99 35.36
CA ARG A 169 -1.27 5.98 36.07
C ARG A 169 -0.31 5.34 37.06
N THR A 170 -0.66 4.18 37.60
CA THR A 170 0.18 3.43 38.53
C THR A 170 1.27 2.62 37.85
N ALA A 171 1.30 2.56 36.51
CA ALA A 171 2.40 1.94 35.78
C ALA A 171 3.71 2.64 36.11
N ARG A 172 4.73 1.82 36.40
CA ARG A 172 6.08 2.27 36.67
C ARG A 172 7.00 1.81 35.55
N GLY A 173 7.94 2.67 35.19
CA GLY A 173 9.10 2.28 34.41
C GLY A 173 10.02 1.36 35.23
N VAL A 174 11.04 0.82 34.57
CA VAL A 174 11.99 -0.10 35.21
C VAL A 174 12.88 0.59 36.26
N ASP A 175 12.98 1.92 36.20
CA ASP A 175 13.60 2.77 37.21
C ASP A 175 12.68 3.08 38.42
N GLY A 176 11.48 2.49 38.47
CA GLY A 176 10.48 2.69 39.52
C GLY A 176 9.71 4.02 39.43
N ARG A 177 10.03 4.87 38.45
CA ARG A 177 9.33 6.15 38.24
C ARG A 177 8.01 5.95 37.51
N PRO A 178 7.04 6.86 37.64
CA PRO A 178 5.82 6.81 36.84
C PRO A 178 6.13 6.72 35.35
N ALA A 179 5.45 5.82 34.65
CA ALA A 179 5.63 5.67 33.22
C ALA A 179 5.23 6.97 32.48
N ALA A 180 6.01 7.35 31.48
CA ALA A 180 5.71 8.52 30.65
C ALA A 180 4.43 8.29 29.83
N PRO A 181 3.65 9.33 29.49
CA PRO A 181 2.45 9.15 28.68
C PRO A 181 2.72 8.46 27.34
N ILE A 182 1.85 7.53 26.95
CA ILE A 182 1.93 6.85 25.65
C ILE A 182 1.64 7.82 24.49
N PRO A 183 2.36 7.75 23.35
CA PRO A 183 2.21 8.68 22.22
C PRO A 183 1.00 8.37 21.31
N LEU A 184 -0.19 8.13 21.88
CA LEU A 184 -1.37 7.65 21.14
C LEU A 184 -1.73 8.53 19.93
N ARG A 185 -1.67 9.86 20.08
CA ARG A 185 -1.98 10.79 18.98
C ARG A 185 -1.05 10.63 17.78
N ALA A 186 0.24 10.40 18.01
CA ALA A 186 1.21 10.21 16.94
C ALA A 186 0.94 8.92 16.16
N HIS A 187 0.60 7.84 16.88
CA HIS A 187 0.26 6.55 16.27
C HIS A 187 -1.06 6.59 15.50
N LEU A 188 -2.09 7.24 16.04
CA LEU A 188 -3.36 7.43 15.32
C LEU A 188 -3.20 8.29 14.07
N LEU A 189 -2.32 9.31 14.11
CA LEU A 189 -2.00 10.12 12.94
C LEU A 189 -1.29 9.29 11.86
N ALA A 190 -0.33 8.46 12.25
CA ALA A 190 0.35 7.53 11.35
C ALA A 190 -0.65 6.57 10.66
N ILE A 191 -1.55 5.96 11.43
CA ILE A 191 -2.61 5.06 10.91
C ILE A 191 -3.56 5.82 9.98
N ARG A 192 -4.02 7.02 10.35
CA ARG A 192 -4.91 7.84 9.51
C ARG A 192 -4.26 8.23 8.20
N ARG A 193 -2.99 8.64 8.21
CA ARG A 193 -2.24 8.96 6.97
C ARG A 193 -2.12 7.73 6.08
N ALA A 194 -1.78 6.59 6.67
CA ALA A 194 -1.69 5.34 5.94
C ALA A 194 -3.05 4.91 5.36
N LEU A 195 -4.16 5.25 6.02
CA LEU A 195 -5.52 4.99 5.53
C LEU A 195 -6.02 5.98 4.45
N ALA A 196 -5.24 6.96 4.01
CA ALA A 196 -5.67 7.93 3.01
C ALA A 196 -6.30 7.30 1.74
N PRO A 197 -5.81 6.17 1.18
CA PRO A 197 -6.45 5.49 0.05
C PRO A 197 -7.86 4.95 0.28
N TRP A 198 -8.34 4.86 1.53
CA TRP A 198 -9.69 4.33 1.86
C TRP A 198 -10.67 5.41 2.27
N LEU A 199 -10.21 6.64 2.50
CA LEU A 199 -11.03 7.73 3.03
C LEU A 199 -11.39 8.72 1.92
N VAL A 200 -12.62 8.74 1.43
CA VAL A 200 -13.09 9.75 0.47
C VAL A 200 -13.33 11.10 1.14
N SER A 201 -13.58 11.12 2.44
CA SER A 201 -13.78 12.32 3.25
C SER A 201 -12.86 12.34 4.47
N SER A 202 -12.79 13.49 5.12
CA SER A 202 -12.11 13.61 6.42
C SER A 202 -12.99 13.20 7.61
N SER A 203 -14.20 12.68 7.37
CA SER A 203 -15.20 12.42 8.40
C SER A 203 -14.72 11.40 9.45
N PRO A 204 -15.04 11.61 10.74
CA PRO A 204 -14.78 10.61 11.78
C PRO A 204 -15.49 9.28 11.50
N GLU A 205 -16.71 9.32 10.97
CA GLU A 205 -17.54 8.13 10.71
C GLU A 205 -16.87 7.19 9.70
N GLU A 206 -16.32 7.73 8.61
CA GLU A 206 -15.61 6.93 7.61
C GLU A 206 -14.32 6.33 8.17
N PHE A 207 -13.60 7.06 9.03
CA PHE A 207 -12.44 6.53 9.72
C PHE A 207 -12.81 5.38 10.66
N SER A 208 -13.92 5.50 11.40
CA SER A 208 -14.41 4.46 12.32
C SER A 208 -14.88 3.18 11.62
N ARG A 209 -15.25 3.23 10.33
CA ARG A 209 -15.50 2.03 9.51
C ARG A 209 -14.23 1.17 9.41
N HIS A 210 -13.05 1.78 9.38
CA HIS A 210 -11.77 1.08 9.27
C HIS A 210 -11.06 0.86 10.60
N VAL A 211 -11.22 1.76 11.58
CA VAL A 211 -10.45 1.74 12.83
C VAL A 211 -11.37 1.70 14.03
N THR A 212 -11.13 0.76 14.94
CA THR A 212 -11.72 0.72 16.28
C THR A 212 -10.64 1.08 17.29
N VAL A 213 -10.89 2.04 18.17
CA VAL A 213 -9.92 2.50 19.18
C VAL A 213 -10.47 2.18 20.56
N LEU A 214 -9.67 1.46 21.35
CA LEU A 214 -9.89 1.22 22.77
C LEU A 214 -8.90 2.08 23.56
N PRO A 215 -9.29 3.31 23.95
CA PRO A 215 -8.51 4.08 24.92
C PRO A 215 -8.65 3.46 26.30
N GLU A 216 -7.59 3.52 27.09
CA GLU A 216 -7.56 2.96 28.45
C GLU A 216 -8.01 1.48 28.51
N ALA A 217 -7.50 0.69 27.56
CA ALA A 217 -8.00 -0.65 27.30
C ALA A 217 -7.75 -1.61 28.47
N THR A 218 -8.79 -2.37 28.80
CA THR A 218 -8.73 -3.58 29.63
C THR A 218 -8.61 -4.83 28.73
N LEU A 219 -8.14 -5.94 29.29
CA LEU A 219 -8.07 -7.20 28.53
C LEU A 219 -9.47 -7.76 28.19
N ALA A 220 -10.47 -7.47 29.03
CA ALA A 220 -11.86 -7.89 28.81
C ALA A 220 -12.45 -7.18 27.58
N GLU A 221 -12.31 -5.86 27.48
CA GLU A 221 -12.80 -5.09 26.32
C GLU A 221 -12.16 -5.54 25.00
N VAL A 222 -10.86 -5.87 25.02
CA VAL A 222 -10.18 -6.41 23.83
C VAL A 222 -10.84 -7.71 23.37
N ARG A 223 -11.13 -8.61 24.32
CA ARG A 223 -11.79 -9.89 24.04
C ARG A 223 -13.19 -9.69 23.47
N ASP A 224 -13.98 -8.82 24.09
CA ASP A 224 -15.36 -8.56 23.68
C ASP A 224 -15.41 -7.97 22.27
N VAL A 225 -14.52 -7.03 21.96
CA VAL A 225 -14.43 -6.43 20.62
C VAL A 225 -13.96 -7.43 19.57
N CYS A 226 -12.98 -8.28 19.89
CA CYS A 226 -12.53 -9.36 18.99
C CYS A 226 -13.57 -10.49 18.83
N ALA A 227 -14.44 -10.71 19.80
CA ALA A 227 -15.57 -11.63 19.68
C ALA A 227 -16.72 -11.02 18.84
N ALA A 228 -16.90 -9.71 18.88
CA ALA A 228 -17.93 -9.02 18.09
C ALA A 228 -17.54 -8.81 16.61
N ALA A 229 -16.25 -8.65 16.30
CA ALA A 229 -15.79 -8.36 14.95
C ALA A 229 -14.40 -8.94 14.66
N THR A 230 -14.16 -9.25 13.38
CA THR A 230 -12.85 -9.69 12.91
C THR A 230 -11.97 -8.49 12.54
N PHE A 231 -10.71 -8.53 12.93
CA PHE A 231 -9.72 -7.49 12.65
C PHE A 231 -8.60 -8.06 11.78
N THR A 232 -8.13 -7.27 10.82
CA THR A 232 -6.99 -7.65 9.98
C THR A 232 -5.67 -7.24 10.62
N HIS A 233 -5.67 -6.14 11.36
CA HIS A 233 -4.50 -5.61 12.08
C HIS A 233 -4.89 -5.26 13.51
N VAL A 234 -3.98 -5.50 14.46
CA VAL A 234 -4.09 -5.02 15.84
C VAL A 234 -2.85 -4.21 16.17
N HIS A 235 -3.04 -2.95 16.55
CA HIS A 235 -2.03 -2.05 17.08
C HIS A 235 -2.13 -2.03 18.59
N ILE A 236 -1.07 -2.43 19.30
CA ILE A 236 -1.01 -2.36 20.76
C ILE A 236 -0.02 -1.28 21.14
N LEU A 237 -0.47 -0.28 21.89
CA LEU A 237 0.33 0.79 22.44
C LEU A 237 0.18 0.79 23.96
N ALA A 238 1.16 0.20 24.64
CA ALA A 238 1.18 0.09 26.10
C ALA A 238 2.62 0.11 26.61
N HIS A 239 2.81 0.29 27.92
CA HIS A 239 4.12 0.10 28.54
C HIS A 239 4.47 -1.37 28.69
N GLY A 240 5.73 -1.70 28.45
CA GLY A 240 6.30 -2.98 28.86
C GLY A 240 6.45 -2.98 30.36
N TYR A 241 6.06 -4.07 31.01
CA TYR A 241 6.06 -4.17 32.45
C TYR A 241 6.83 -5.41 32.88
N GLY A 242 7.91 -5.20 33.64
CA GLY A 242 8.63 -6.29 34.29
C GLY A 242 7.98 -6.63 35.61
N SER A 243 7.56 -7.88 35.79
CA SER A 243 7.07 -8.41 37.06
C SER A 243 7.98 -9.55 37.52
N GLU A 244 8.30 -9.57 38.81
CA GLU A 244 8.89 -10.75 39.44
C GLU A 244 7.74 -11.70 39.81
N GLU A 245 7.70 -12.86 39.16
CA GLU A 245 6.79 -13.95 39.46
C GLU A 245 7.61 -15.16 39.91
N ASP A 246 7.33 -15.70 41.10
CA ASP A 246 8.08 -16.81 41.69
C ASP A 246 9.61 -16.59 41.77
N GLY A 247 10.04 -15.32 41.90
CA GLY A 247 11.45 -14.93 41.95
C GLY A 247 12.12 -14.80 40.57
N GLU A 248 11.36 -14.96 39.49
CA GLU A 248 11.84 -14.87 38.11
C GLU A 248 11.25 -13.65 37.39
N LEU A 249 12.10 -12.89 36.69
CA LEU A 249 11.67 -11.70 35.96
C LEU A 249 10.95 -12.08 34.65
N ARG A 250 9.70 -11.63 34.50
CA ARG A 250 8.89 -11.79 33.29
C ARG A 250 8.44 -10.44 32.76
N TYR A 251 8.26 -10.36 31.44
CA TYR A 251 7.74 -9.17 30.80
C TYR A 251 6.32 -9.40 30.29
N GLY A 252 5.44 -8.45 30.61
CA GLY A 252 4.09 -8.36 30.08
C GLY A 252 3.77 -6.95 29.62
N LEU A 253 2.50 -6.69 29.33
CA LEU A 253 2.00 -5.38 28.93
C LEU A 253 1.16 -4.78 30.05
N ALA A 254 1.38 -3.51 30.38
CA ALA A 254 0.61 -2.79 31.38
C ALA A 254 -0.75 -2.35 30.81
N PHE A 255 -1.78 -3.15 31.07
CA PHE A 255 -3.18 -2.84 30.73
C PHE A 255 -3.90 -2.23 31.93
N HIS A 256 -5.09 -1.67 31.69
CA HIS A 256 -5.97 -1.22 32.76
C HIS A 256 -6.68 -2.42 33.40
N LYS A 257 -6.82 -2.44 34.72
CA LYS A 257 -7.71 -3.39 35.40
C LYS A 257 -9.18 -3.03 35.15
N ASP A 258 -10.02 -4.05 35.07
CA ASP A 258 -11.45 -3.91 34.77
C ASP A 258 -12.20 -3.22 35.91
N GLU A 259 -11.93 -3.60 37.16
CA GLU A 259 -12.60 -2.98 38.32
C GLU A 259 -12.08 -1.57 38.64
N ASN A 260 -10.84 -1.26 38.26
CA ASN A 260 -10.21 0.03 38.51
C ASN A 260 -9.14 0.37 37.47
N ARG A 261 -9.49 1.25 36.54
CA ARG A 261 -8.62 1.67 35.42
C ARG A 261 -7.37 2.42 35.84
N GLU A 262 -7.25 2.87 37.09
CA GLU A 262 -6.00 3.48 37.56
C GLU A 262 -4.90 2.43 37.85
N LEU A 263 -5.31 1.17 38.06
CA LEU A 263 -4.43 0.06 38.42
C LEU A 263 -3.94 -0.71 37.19
N VAL A 264 -2.71 -1.23 37.30
CA VAL A 264 -2.07 -2.06 36.27
C VAL A 264 -2.57 -3.51 36.35
N ASP A 265 -3.03 -4.04 35.22
CA ASP A 265 -3.08 -5.48 34.92
C ASP A 265 -1.88 -5.84 34.05
N VAL A 266 -1.02 -6.76 34.50
CA VAL A 266 0.13 -7.22 33.71
C VAL A 266 -0.34 -8.37 32.81
N VAL A 267 -0.53 -8.07 31.53
CA VAL A 267 -1.04 -9.03 30.54
C VAL A 267 0.12 -9.76 29.87
N SER A 268 0.14 -11.10 29.99
CA SER A 268 1.09 -11.97 29.30
C SER A 268 0.75 -12.15 27.82
N GLY A 269 1.69 -12.66 27.02
CA GLY A 269 1.45 -12.96 25.61
C GLY A 269 0.36 -14.01 25.40
N SER A 270 0.34 -15.05 26.24
CA SER A 270 -0.71 -16.08 26.21
C SER A 270 -2.10 -15.53 26.54
N ARG A 271 -2.23 -14.66 27.57
CA ARG A 271 -3.51 -14.01 27.91
C ARG A 271 -4.00 -13.10 26.80
N LEU A 272 -3.09 -12.34 26.18
CA LEU A 272 -3.39 -11.48 25.05
C LEU A 272 -3.77 -12.29 23.80
N ALA A 273 -3.04 -13.34 23.48
CA ALA A 273 -3.32 -14.21 22.34
C ALA A 273 -4.73 -14.80 22.44
N ALA A 274 -5.14 -15.25 23.62
CA ALA A 274 -6.49 -15.74 23.87
C ALA A 274 -7.57 -14.66 23.66
N ALA A 275 -7.30 -13.41 24.03
CA ALA A 275 -8.21 -12.29 23.80
C ALA A 275 -8.28 -11.86 22.32
N LEU A 276 -7.19 -11.99 21.57
CA LEU A 276 -7.15 -11.64 20.14
C LEU A 276 -7.68 -12.75 19.23
N ARG A 277 -7.63 -14.01 19.68
CA ARG A 277 -8.05 -15.19 18.92
C ARG A 277 -9.31 -15.80 19.50
N CYS A 278 -10.46 -15.18 19.22
CA CYS A 278 -11.76 -15.60 19.72
C CYS A 278 -12.63 -16.22 18.60
N HIS A 279 -13.65 -16.99 18.99
CA HIS A 279 -14.74 -17.34 18.08
C HIS A 279 -15.62 -16.11 17.89
N PRO A 280 -15.72 -15.56 16.67
CA PRO A 280 -16.60 -14.42 16.44
C PRO A 280 -18.07 -14.88 16.59
N HIS A 281 -18.89 -14.06 17.25
CA HIS A 281 -20.31 -14.36 17.51
C HIS A 281 -21.11 -14.62 16.23
N SER A 282 -20.64 -14.13 15.09
CA SER A 282 -21.30 -14.21 13.79
C SER A 282 -20.86 -15.40 12.93
N ALA A 283 -19.90 -16.23 13.34
CA ALA A 283 -19.43 -17.36 12.54
C ALA A 283 -20.05 -18.68 13.00
N GLU A 284 -20.80 -19.34 12.11
CA GLU A 284 -21.18 -20.75 12.23
C GLU A 284 -19.97 -21.62 11.85
N GLY A 285 -19.06 -21.85 12.79
CA GLY A 285 -17.87 -22.67 12.55
C GLY A 285 -16.95 -22.79 13.76
N THR A 286 -16.03 -23.75 13.69
CA THR A 286 -15.01 -24.01 14.73
C THR A 286 -13.71 -23.21 14.51
N GLU A 287 -13.67 -22.32 13.52
CA GLU A 287 -12.48 -21.51 13.25
C GLU A 287 -12.42 -20.28 14.17
N LEU A 288 -11.27 -20.05 14.77
CA LEU A 288 -10.99 -18.84 15.54
C LEU A 288 -10.70 -17.70 14.57
N ALA A 289 -11.32 -16.53 14.78
CA ALA A 289 -10.85 -15.32 14.14
C ALA A 289 -9.43 -15.01 14.64
N SER A 290 -8.53 -14.64 13.75
CA SER A 290 -7.17 -14.23 14.12
C SER A 290 -6.73 -13.05 13.26
N PRO A 291 -6.14 -12.00 13.86
CA PRO A 291 -5.54 -10.94 13.07
C PRO A 291 -4.37 -11.48 12.25
N THR A 292 -4.20 -10.91 11.05
CA THR A 292 -3.05 -11.21 10.18
C THR A 292 -1.77 -10.58 10.73
N VAL A 293 -1.91 -9.39 11.32
CA VAL A 293 -0.78 -8.58 11.82
C VAL A 293 -1.07 -8.07 13.22
N VAL A 294 -0.10 -8.25 14.12
CA VAL A 294 -0.09 -7.58 15.43
C VAL A 294 1.18 -6.75 15.57
N THR A 295 1.02 -5.46 15.84
CA THR A 295 2.14 -4.55 16.12
C THR A 295 2.09 -4.18 17.60
N VAL A 296 3.08 -4.64 18.36
CA VAL A 296 3.24 -4.35 19.79
C VAL A 296 4.26 -3.23 19.95
N ALA A 297 3.76 -1.99 19.96
CA ALA A 297 4.56 -0.79 20.23
C ALA A 297 4.77 -0.63 21.74
N SER A 298 5.51 -1.58 22.32
CA SER A 298 5.79 -1.65 23.75
C SER A 298 7.21 -2.15 24.00
N CYS A 299 7.91 -1.52 24.95
CA CYS A 299 9.24 -1.94 25.37
C CYS A 299 9.22 -3.40 25.84
N ASP A 300 10.27 -4.16 25.58
CA ASP A 300 10.46 -5.53 26.10
C ASP A 300 9.40 -6.57 25.70
N SER A 301 8.48 -6.23 24.79
CA SER A 301 7.49 -7.18 24.25
C SER A 301 8.12 -8.35 23.49
N GLY A 302 9.35 -8.20 23.00
CA GLY A 302 10.19 -9.25 22.42
C GLY A 302 11.20 -9.87 23.39
N ASN A 303 11.26 -9.40 24.64
CA ASN A 303 12.19 -9.86 25.66
C ASN A 303 11.62 -11.05 26.42
N VAL A 304 12.37 -12.16 26.48
CA VAL A 304 11.92 -13.37 27.17
C VAL A 304 12.01 -13.21 28.69
N GLY A 305 12.90 -12.34 29.20
CA GLY A 305 13.18 -12.28 30.63
C GLY A 305 13.89 -13.54 31.09
N SER A 306 13.39 -14.18 32.15
CA SER A 306 13.91 -15.45 32.62
C SER A 306 13.46 -16.63 31.75
N VAL A 307 14.39 -17.56 31.50
CA VAL A 307 14.12 -18.85 30.83
C VAL A 307 13.97 -20.02 31.79
N VAL A 308 14.08 -19.74 33.10
CA VAL A 308 13.91 -20.73 34.17
C VAL A 308 12.43 -21.04 34.38
N ALA A 309 11.59 -20.00 34.32
CA ALA A 309 10.13 -20.15 34.35
C ALA A 309 9.58 -20.53 32.96
N GLN A 310 8.49 -21.29 32.91
CA GLN A 310 7.87 -21.69 31.65
C GLN A 310 7.25 -20.49 30.93
N GLY A 311 7.64 -20.25 29.68
CA GLY A 311 7.01 -19.32 28.73
C GLY A 311 8.04 -18.53 27.93
N ALA A 312 7.57 -17.60 27.11
CA ALA A 312 8.43 -16.84 26.19
C ALA A 312 8.09 -15.34 26.23
N SER A 313 8.67 -14.55 25.32
CA SER A 313 8.28 -13.15 25.18
C SER A 313 6.85 -13.01 24.65
N VAL A 314 6.21 -11.87 24.93
CA VAL A 314 4.86 -11.57 24.42
C VAL A 314 4.76 -11.80 22.91
N ALA A 315 5.77 -11.36 22.16
CA ALA A 315 5.82 -11.53 20.71
C ALA A 315 5.91 -13.00 20.27
N HIS A 316 6.71 -13.80 20.98
CA HIS A 316 6.85 -15.22 20.72
C HIS A 316 5.53 -15.95 20.96
N GLU A 317 4.89 -15.72 22.11
CA GLU A 317 3.63 -16.39 22.47
C GLU A 317 2.48 -16.01 21.54
N LEU A 318 2.41 -14.74 21.09
CA LEU A 318 1.45 -14.31 20.08
C LEU A 318 1.65 -15.04 18.76
N HIS A 319 2.90 -15.17 18.32
CA HIS A 319 3.22 -15.85 17.07
C HIS A 319 3.01 -17.36 17.17
N GLU A 320 3.44 -18.00 18.27
CA GLU A 320 3.20 -19.42 18.57
C GLU A 320 1.71 -19.75 18.60
N ALA A 321 0.89 -18.83 19.11
CA ALA A 321 -0.56 -18.96 19.06
C ALA A 321 -1.13 -18.90 17.64
N GLY A 322 -0.33 -18.61 16.60
CA GLY A 322 -0.77 -18.64 15.20
C GLY A 322 -1.05 -17.27 14.58
N ILE A 323 -0.60 -16.18 15.20
CA ILE A 323 -0.63 -14.86 14.57
C ILE A 323 0.50 -14.77 13.53
N PRO A 324 0.21 -14.57 12.23
CA PRO A 324 1.21 -14.73 11.18
C PRO A 324 2.37 -13.75 11.24
N LEU A 325 2.09 -12.46 11.49
CA LEU A 325 3.09 -11.41 11.55
C LEU A 325 2.98 -10.66 12.87
N VAL A 326 4.01 -10.74 13.70
CA VAL A 326 4.10 -10.01 14.97
C VAL A 326 5.34 -9.12 14.96
N LEU A 327 5.14 -7.81 15.04
CA LEU A 327 6.20 -6.82 15.23
C LEU A 327 6.23 -6.41 16.69
N ALA A 328 7.39 -6.45 17.30
CA ALA A 328 7.57 -6.16 18.71
C ALA A 328 8.96 -5.57 18.96
N SER A 329 9.28 -5.31 20.23
CA SER A 329 10.57 -4.76 20.60
C SER A 329 11.26 -5.56 21.70
N GLN A 330 12.49 -6.02 21.46
CA GLN A 330 13.26 -6.82 22.41
C GLN A 330 13.84 -6.01 23.58
N PHE A 331 14.04 -4.71 23.40
CA PHE A 331 14.50 -3.79 24.45
C PHE A 331 13.83 -2.42 24.22
N PRO A 332 13.98 -1.43 25.11
CA PRO A 332 13.19 -0.20 25.02
C PRO A 332 13.28 0.52 23.67
N LEU A 333 12.11 0.93 23.14
CA LEU A 333 12.00 1.86 22.00
C LEU A 333 11.85 3.28 22.51
N SER A 334 12.51 4.22 21.86
CA SER A 334 12.22 5.64 22.09
C SER A 334 10.79 6.00 21.66
N VAL A 335 10.21 7.04 22.27
CA VAL A 335 8.89 7.55 21.89
C VAL A 335 8.87 7.91 20.39
N ARG A 336 9.94 8.55 19.90
CA ARG A 336 10.09 8.88 18.48
C ARG A 336 10.17 7.63 17.62
N GLY A 337 10.98 6.65 18.01
CA GLY A 337 11.12 5.37 17.31
C GLY A 337 9.81 4.59 17.23
N SER A 338 9.01 4.58 18.30
CA SER A 338 7.69 3.92 18.31
C SER A 338 6.70 4.56 17.32
N ALA A 339 6.73 5.89 17.18
CA ALA A 339 5.90 6.60 16.22
C ALA A 339 6.34 6.33 14.76
N ILE A 340 7.65 6.30 14.50
CA ILE A 340 8.23 5.94 13.19
C ILE A 340 7.89 4.49 12.83
N LEU A 341 8.00 3.57 13.79
CA LEU A 341 7.59 2.17 13.61
C LEU A 341 6.14 2.11 13.13
N ALA A 342 5.22 2.77 13.83
CA ALA A 342 3.81 2.81 13.42
C ALA A 342 3.63 3.42 12.02
N GLU A 343 4.29 4.54 11.72
CA GLU A 343 4.22 5.18 10.41
C GLU A 343 4.68 4.25 9.28
N VAL A 344 5.86 3.64 9.40
CA VAL A 344 6.41 2.77 8.35
C VAL A 344 5.57 1.51 8.22
N VAL A 345 5.19 0.88 9.33
CA VAL A 345 4.36 -0.34 9.35
C VAL A 345 3.05 -0.13 8.64
N TYR A 346 2.23 0.83 9.07
CA TYR A 346 0.92 1.02 8.45
C TYR A 346 1.04 1.57 7.03
N ARG A 347 1.99 2.45 6.74
CA ARG A 347 2.20 2.95 5.37
C ARG A 347 2.50 1.81 4.39
N ARG A 348 3.43 0.91 4.74
CA ARG A 348 3.82 -0.24 3.89
C ARG A 348 2.71 -1.28 3.81
N LEU A 349 2.25 -1.74 4.98
CA LEU A 349 1.27 -2.81 5.08
C LEU A 349 -0.06 -2.44 4.50
N LEU A 350 -0.50 -1.18 4.58
CA LEU A 350 -1.76 -0.76 3.96
C LEU A 350 -1.59 -0.54 2.47
N ARG A 351 -0.44 -0.02 2.00
CA ARG A 351 -0.15 0.08 0.56
C ARG A 351 -0.07 -1.26 -0.18
N GLY A 352 0.12 -2.35 0.56
CA GLY A 352 0.22 -3.70 -0.01
C GLY A 352 1.65 -4.06 -0.38
N ASP A 353 2.63 -3.44 0.26
CA ASP A 353 4.03 -3.82 0.11
C ASP A 353 4.31 -5.16 0.84
N ASP A 354 5.38 -5.85 0.44
CA ASP A 354 5.78 -7.13 1.04
C ASP A 354 6.23 -6.95 2.51
N PRO A 355 5.75 -7.76 3.46
CA PRO A 355 6.16 -7.64 4.86
C PRO A 355 7.67 -7.84 5.09
N ARG A 356 8.37 -8.53 4.19
CA ARG A 356 9.83 -8.69 4.27
C ARG A 356 10.55 -7.38 3.95
N LEU A 357 10.05 -6.60 2.99
CA LEU A 357 10.57 -5.25 2.71
C LEU A 357 10.30 -4.30 3.89
N LEU A 358 9.11 -4.41 4.50
CA LEU A 358 8.76 -3.63 5.69
C LEU A 358 9.81 -3.78 6.80
N VAL A 359 10.22 -5.00 7.13
CA VAL A 359 11.17 -5.25 8.22
C VAL A 359 12.51 -4.58 7.94
N HIS A 360 12.99 -4.64 6.71
CA HIS A 360 14.21 -3.96 6.30
C HIS A 360 14.06 -2.42 6.39
N ASP A 361 12.98 -1.88 5.83
CA ASP A 361 12.75 -0.43 5.76
C ASP A 361 12.57 0.21 7.14
N VAL A 362 11.87 -0.46 8.05
CA VAL A 362 11.71 0.02 9.44
C VAL A 362 13.07 0.20 10.10
N ARG A 363 13.98 -0.77 9.93
CA ARG A 363 15.32 -0.68 10.53
C ARG A 363 16.16 0.43 9.91
N GLN A 364 16.12 0.57 8.58
CA GLN A 364 16.79 1.68 7.87
C GLN A 364 16.29 3.04 8.38
N GLU A 365 14.98 3.23 8.40
CA GLU A 365 14.35 4.49 8.80
C GLU A 365 14.68 4.84 10.27
N LEU A 366 14.60 3.87 11.18
CA LEU A 366 14.96 4.07 12.58
C LEU A 366 16.45 4.38 12.75
N HIS A 367 17.32 3.72 11.99
CA HIS A 367 18.77 3.97 12.06
C HIS A 367 19.12 5.40 11.61
N VAL A 368 18.49 5.88 10.53
CA VAL A 368 18.72 7.22 10.00
C VAL A 368 18.08 8.30 10.88
N THR A 369 16.85 8.07 11.33
CA THR A 369 16.03 9.11 11.97
C THR A 369 16.21 9.14 13.49
N CYS A 370 16.75 8.08 14.10
CA CYS A 370 17.03 7.98 15.54
C CYS A 370 18.49 7.54 15.83
N PRO A 371 19.52 8.26 15.34
CA PRO A 371 20.92 7.85 15.40
C PRO A 371 21.49 7.77 16.82
N ASP A 372 20.89 8.49 17.77
CA ASP A 372 21.31 8.49 19.18
C ASP A 372 20.86 7.24 19.95
N THR A 373 19.99 6.44 19.34
CA THR A 373 19.39 5.24 19.91
C THR A 373 19.65 4.03 19.02
N HIS A 374 19.47 2.84 19.57
CA HIS A 374 19.54 1.56 18.87
C HIS A 374 18.14 0.98 18.64
N ASP A 375 17.13 1.86 18.47
CA ASP A 375 15.73 1.51 18.20
C ASP A 375 15.60 0.54 17.01
N TRP A 376 16.42 0.74 15.96
CA TRP A 376 16.44 -0.12 14.77
C TRP A 376 16.72 -1.59 15.11
N ALA A 377 17.59 -1.84 16.10
CA ALA A 377 17.95 -3.18 16.53
C ALA A 377 16.94 -3.77 17.51
N ALA A 378 16.15 -2.92 18.17
CA ALA A 378 15.13 -3.35 19.12
C ALA A 378 14.01 -4.09 18.42
N VAL A 379 13.70 -3.69 17.19
CA VAL A 379 12.56 -4.22 16.43
C VAL A 379 12.82 -5.67 16.03
N VAL A 380 12.02 -6.57 16.60
CA VAL A 380 11.94 -7.98 16.23
C VAL A 380 10.68 -8.22 15.41
N ALA A 381 10.79 -9.11 14.43
CA ALA A 381 9.69 -9.47 13.55
C ALA A 381 9.54 -11.00 13.52
N TYR A 382 8.44 -11.51 14.07
CA TYR A 382 8.04 -12.90 13.90
C TYR A 382 7.16 -13.02 12.66
N ALA A 383 7.46 -13.95 11.76
CA ALA A 383 6.74 -14.09 10.50
C ALA A 383 6.64 -15.56 10.07
N ALA A 384 5.42 -16.03 9.82
CA ALA A 384 5.11 -17.29 9.13
C ALA A 384 4.33 -16.94 7.85
N LEU A 385 5.04 -16.81 6.73
CA LEU A 385 4.49 -16.34 5.46
C LEU A 385 4.19 -17.51 4.51
N PRO A 386 3.05 -17.51 3.80
CA PRO A 386 2.69 -18.61 2.90
C PRO A 386 3.60 -18.65 1.67
N ALA A 387 3.70 -19.82 1.03
CA ALA A 387 4.55 -20.01 -0.15
C ALA A 387 4.13 -19.12 -1.34
N ASP A 388 2.85 -18.75 -1.44
CA ASP A 388 2.29 -17.89 -2.48
C ASP A 388 2.28 -16.39 -2.12
N ILE A 389 2.98 -15.98 -1.05
CA ILE A 389 2.98 -14.60 -0.56
C ILE A 389 3.34 -13.57 -1.65
N GLU A 390 4.24 -13.91 -2.59
CA GLU A 390 4.60 -13.01 -3.68
C GLU A 390 3.40 -12.69 -4.60
N ALA A 391 2.58 -13.70 -4.90
CA ALA A 391 1.36 -13.52 -5.69
C ALA A 391 0.31 -12.71 -4.91
N GLN A 392 0.13 -13.02 -3.62
CA GLN A 392 -0.81 -12.30 -2.76
C GLN A 392 -0.43 -10.81 -2.64
N VAL A 393 0.85 -10.50 -2.43
CA VAL A 393 1.36 -9.12 -2.32
C VAL A 393 1.22 -8.38 -3.66
N LYS A 394 1.53 -9.02 -4.80
CA LYS A 394 1.34 -8.43 -6.13
C LYS A 394 -0.12 -8.04 -6.35
N GLN A 395 -1.05 -8.96 -6.03
CA GLN A 395 -2.48 -8.70 -6.14
C GLN A 395 -2.95 -7.58 -5.20
N ALA A 396 -2.52 -7.62 -3.94
CA ALA A 396 -2.86 -6.60 -2.96
C ALA A 396 -2.37 -5.22 -3.41
N ARG A 397 -1.11 -5.10 -3.84
CA ARG A 397 -0.52 -3.84 -4.31
C ARG A 397 -1.30 -3.26 -5.49
N PHE A 398 -1.67 -4.09 -6.46
CA PHE A 398 -2.50 -3.67 -7.59
C PHE A 398 -3.87 -3.14 -7.12
N GLN A 399 -4.59 -3.92 -6.32
CA GLN A 399 -5.92 -3.56 -5.80
C GLN A 399 -5.89 -2.26 -4.97
N ARG A 400 -4.86 -2.08 -4.15
CA ARG A 400 -4.73 -0.93 -3.25
C ARG A 400 -4.29 0.33 -3.98
N ALA A 401 -3.40 0.20 -4.97
CA ALA A 401 -3.05 1.32 -5.83
C ALA A 401 -4.23 1.76 -6.71
N ARG A 402 -5.02 0.81 -7.23
CA ARG A 402 -6.30 1.11 -7.90
C ARG A 402 -7.24 1.89 -6.97
N ARG A 403 -7.47 1.37 -5.76
CA ARG A 403 -8.33 2.01 -4.75
C ARG A 403 -7.87 3.43 -4.42
N ALA A 404 -6.56 3.67 -4.34
CA ALA A 404 -6.03 5.01 -4.11
C ALA A 404 -6.43 6.00 -5.22
N VAL A 405 -6.33 5.60 -6.49
CA VAL A 405 -6.78 6.41 -7.63
C VAL A 405 -8.28 6.66 -7.53
N ASP A 406 -9.10 5.62 -7.30
CA ASP A 406 -10.56 5.74 -7.18
C ASP A 406 -10.96 6.72 -6.05
N THR A 407 -10.30 6.64 -4.89
CA THR A 407 -10.56 7.52 -3.74
C THR A 407 -10.18 8.97 -4.02
N VAL A 408 -9.03 9.24 -4.64
CA VAL A 408 -8.63 10.61 -5.01
C VAL A 408 -9.57 11.18 -6.07
N MET A 409 -9.97 10.38 -7.06
CA MET A 409 -10.96 10.78 -8.06
C MET A 409 -12.31 11.09 -7.42
N ALA A 410 -12.77 10.29 -6.45
CA ALA A 410 -14.01 10.53 -5.72
C ALA A 410 -13.94 11.80 -4.85
N ARG A 411 -12.80 12.10 -4.22
CA ARG A 411 -12.56 13.37 -3.52
C ARG A 411 -12.70 14.55 -4.47
N LEU A 412 -12.02 14.47 -5.62
CA LEU A 412 -12.04 15.50 -6.65
C LEU A 412 -13.43 15.74 -7.26
N ASP A 413 -14.27 14.72 -7.34
CA ASP A 413 -15.65 14.86 -7.82
C ASP A 413 -16.56 15.54 -6.76
N ARG A 414 -16.17 15.56 -5.48
CA ARG A 414 -16.86 16.28 -4.38
C ARG A 414 -16.36 17.72 -4.19
N THR A 415 -15.10 17.99 -4.51
CA THR A 415 -14.49 19.31 -4.36
C THR A 415 -14.99 20.28 -5.45
N GLN A 416 -15.42 21.48 -5.06
CA GLN A 416 -15.87 22.51 -6.01
C GLN A 416 -14.71 23.18 -6.75
N THR A 417 -13.62 23.46 -6.06
CA THR A 417 -12.39 24.09 -6.60
C THR A 417 -11.17 23.26 -6.19
N PRO A 418 -10.71 22.35 -7.06
CA PRO A 418 -9.52 21.54 -6.81
C PRO A 418 -8.27 22.42 -6.65
N SER A 419 -7.36 22.00 -5.78
CA SER A 419 -6.10 22.68 -5.48
C SER A 419 -4.91 22.03 -6.20
N ASP A 420 -3.77 22.74 -6.26
CA ASP A 420 -2.50 22.17 -6.73
C ASP A 420 -2.05 20.96 -5.91
N ALA A 421 -2.47 20.87 -4.64
CA ALA A 421 -2.19 19.71 -3.80
C ALA A 421 -2.98 18.48 -4.27
N ASP A 422 -4.26 18.64 -4.61
CA ASP A 422 -5.09 17.54 -5.11
C ASP A 422 -4.56 16.98 -6.45
N LEU A 423 -4.01 17.87 -7.29
CA LEU A 423 -3.35 17.48 -8.53
C LEU A 423 -2.07 16.67 -8.28
N ARG A 424 -1.21 17.11 -7.36
CA ARG A 424 -0.01 16.35 -6.97
C ARG A 424 -0.36 14.99 -6.38
N ASP A 425 -1.39 14.95 -5.53
CA ASP A 425 -1.89 13.71 -4.94
C ASP A 425 -2.37 12.75 -6.04
N LEU A 426 -3.15 13.24 -7.01
CA LEU A 426 -3.63 12.45 -8.15
C LEU A 426 -2.46 11.91 -8.99
N GLU A 427 -1.48 12.75 -9.34
CA GLU A 427 -0.30 12.32 -10.08
C GLU A 427 0.52 11.26 -9.33
N GLU A 428 0.66 11.41 -8.02
CA GLU A 428 1.39 10.46 -7.18
C GLU A 428 0.71 9.09 -7.15
N VAL A 429 -0.61 9.05 -6.88
CA VAL A 429 -1.34 7.77 -6.86
C VAL A 429 -1.39 7.11 -8.23
N MET A 430 -1.47 7.90 -9.32
CA MET A 430 -1.42 7.37 -10.68
C MET A 430 -0.08 6.75 -11.02
N ARG A 431 1.03 7.41 -10.65
CA ARG A 431 2.39 6.88 -10.84
C ARG A 431 2.59 5.59 -10.05
N SER A 432 2.08 5.56 -8.81
CA SER A 432 2.11 4.34 -7.98
C SER A 432 1.26 3.21 -8.59
N PHE A 433 0.11 3.54 -9.19
CA PHE A 433 -0.77 2.56 -9.82
C PHE A 433 -0.19 2.02 -11.11
N GLU A 434 0.39 2.86 -11.96
CA GLU A 434 1.08 2.43 -13.18
C GLU A 434 2.20 1.43 -12.88
N GLY A 435 3.01 1.70 -11.84
CA GLY A 435 4.05 0.76 -11.39
C GLY A 435 3.53 -0.50 -10.70
N ALA A 436 2.22 -0.62 -10.45
CA ALA A 436 1.57 -1.79 -9.87
C ALA A 436 0.71 -2.57 -10.87
N VAL A 437 0.58 -2.09 -12.12
CA VAL A 437 -0.15 -2.82 -13.18
C VAL A 437 0.53 -4.17 -13.40
N PRO A 438 -0.21 -5.28 -13.37
CA PRO A 438 0.37 -6.61 -13.53
C PRO A 438 0.99 -6.80 -14.92
N ASP A 439 1.95 -7.73 -14.99
CA ASP A 439 2.60 -8.18 -16.22
C ASP A 439 1.60 -8.85 -17.20
N GLU A 440 2.07 -9.31 -18.35
CA GLU A 440 1.24 -9.69 -19.50
C GLU A 440 0.22 -10.81 -19.25
N ASP A 441 0.38 -11.61 -18.19
CA ASP A 441 -0.42 -12.80 -17.87
C ASP A 441 -1.89 -12.52 -17.48
N THR A 442 -2.31 -11.24 -17.37
CA THR A 442 -3.68 -10.85 -16.98
C THR A 442 -4.29 -9.75 -17.87
N PRO A 443 -4.60 -10.04 -19.16
CA PRO A 443 -5.03 -9.02 -20.12
C PRO A 443 -6.26 -8.19 -19.68
N ALA A 444 -7.26 -8.83 -19.08
CA ALA A 444 -8.48 -8.16 -18.62
C ALA A 444 -8.24 -7.16 -17.47
N GLU A 445 -7.31 -7.46 -16.55
CA GLU A 445 -6.94 -6.54 -15.47
C GLU A 445 -6.18 -5.34 -15.99
N ARG A 446 -5.28 -5.55 -16.95
CA ARG A 446 -4.53 -4.47 -17.63
C ARG A 446 -5.45 -3.52 -18.39
N VAL A 447 -6.45 -4.05 -19.10
CA VAL A 447 -7.45 -3.24 -19.83
C VAL A 447 -8.18 -2.31 -18.86
N ARG A 448 -8.67 -2.84 -17.74
CA ARG A 448 -9.31 -2.04 -16.69
C ARG A 448 -8.34 -1.02 -16.08
N ALA A 449 -7.08 -1.39 -15.85
CA ALA A 449 -6.07 -0.50 -15.30
C ALA A 449 -5.76 0.67 -16.24
N TYR A 450 -5.56 0.40 -17.53
CA TYR A 450 -5.35 1.45 -18.53
C TYR A 450 -6.59 2.33 -18.71
N GLY A 451 -7.80 1.77 -18.65
CA GLY A 451 -9.04 2.54 -18.65
C GLY A 451 -9.10 3.54 -17.48
N LEU A 452 -8.74 3.11 -16.27
CA LEU A 452 -8.70 3.96 -15.08
C LEU A 452 -7.61 5.03 -15.18
N LEU A 453 -6.38 4.67 -15.58
CA LEU A 453 -5.29 5.63 -15.79
C LEU A 453 -5.67 6.69 -16.83
N ALA A 454 -6.31 6.29 -17.93
CA ALA A 454 -6.77 7.21 -18.95
C ALA A 454 -7.85 8.16 -18.43
N SER A 455 -8.83 7.66 -17.67
CA SER A 455 -9.87 8.48 -17.05
C SER A 455 -9.28 9.49 -16.06
N ALA A 456 -8.34 9.05 -15.23
CA ALA A 456 -7.64 9.90 -14.27
C ALA A 456 -6.79 10.98 -14.98
N LYS A 457 -6.12 10.64 -16.08
CA LYS A 457 -5.40 11.62 -16.91
C LYS A 457 -6.33 12.66 -17.54
N LYS A 458 -7.53 12.27 -18.01
CA LYS A 458 -8.54 13.23 -18.48
C LYS A 458 -8.98 14.18 -17.36
N ARG A 459 -9.08 13.68 -16.13
CA ARG A 459 -9.41 14.52 -14.97
C ARG A 459 -8.26 15.48 -14.64
N ALA A 460 -7.03 14.99 -14.56
CA ALA A 460 -5.84 15.83 -14.36
C ALA A 460 -5.74 16.95 -15.40
N ALA A 461 -6.01 16.64 -16.67
CA ALA A 461 -6.04 17.64 -17.75
C ALA A 461 -6.99 18.81 -17.49
N LEU A 462 -8.21 18.51 -17.00
CA LEU A 462 -9.19 19.53 -16.62
C LEU A 462 -8.74 20.33 -15.38
N LEU A 463 -7.98 19.72 -14.47
CA LEU A 463 -7.45 20.40 -13.28
C LEU A 463 -6.30 21.34 -13.59
N TYR A 464 -5.38 20.96 -14.48
CA TYR A 464 -4.31 21.86 -14.92
C TYR A 464 -4.89 23.10 -15.59
N TYR A 465 -5.90 22.90 -16.45
CA TYR A 465 -6.43 23.97 -17.28
C TYR A 465 -7.94 23.77 -17.46
N GLY A 466 -8.71 24.62 -16.77
CA GLY A 466 -10.19 24.59 -16.78
C GLY A 466 -10.80 25.06 -18.10
N ASP A 467 -10.01 25.71 -18.96
CA ASP A 467 -10.40 26.07 -20.31
C ASP A 467 -9.86 25.05 -21.33
N PRO A 468 -10.40 25.01 -22.56
CA PRO A 468 -9.86 24.16 -23.61
C PRO A 468 -8.45 24.63 -23.98
N PRO A 469 -7.46 23.73 -24.24
CA PRO A 469 -6.11 24.13 -24.64
C PRO A 469 -6.05 24.62 -26.11
N TRP A 470 -7.09 25.32 -26.58
CA TRP A 470 -7.43 25.60 -27.98
C TRP A 470 -6.28 26.16 -28.83
N PRO A 471 -5.43 27.10 -28.34
CA PRO A 471 -4.25 27.51 -29.11
C PRO A 471 -3.37 26.31 -29.46
N LEU A 472 -3.09 25.42 -28.50
CA LEU A 472 -2.26 24.22 -28.64
C LEU A 472 -2.95 23.06 -29.38
N LEU A 473 -4.26 23.14 -29.61
CA LEU A 473 -5.02 22.15 -30.37
C LEU A 473 -5.01 22.42 -31.88
N THR A 474 -4.63 23.63 -32.29
CA THR A 474 -4.43 23.98 -33.70
C THR A 474 -3.02 23.61 -34.18
N ARG A 475 -2.85 23.39 -35.49
CA ARG A 475 -1.53 23.08 -36.09
C ARG A 475 -0.45 24.11 -35.70
N GLY A 476 -0.81 25.39 -35.61
CA GLY A 476 0.09 26.47 -35.20
C GLY A 476 0.53 26.38 -33.73
N GLY A 477 -0.38 26.03 -32.81
CA GLY A 477 0.00 25.82 -31.41
C GLY A 477 0.60 24.45 -31.11
N GLN A 478 0.39 23.43 -31.95
CA GLN A 478 1.13 22.17 -31.86
C GLN A 478 2.63 22.38 -32.13
N VAL A 479 2.98 23.17 -33.16
CA VAL A 479 4.37 23.56 -33.43
C VAL A 479 4.94 24.37 -32.27
N ALA A 480 4.18 25.33 -31.73
CA ALA A 480 4.58 26.09 -30.54
C ALA A 480 4.78 25.20 -29.30
N ALA A 481 3.94 24.18 -29.09
CA ALA A 481 4.08 23.21 -28.01
C ALA A 481 5.32 22.33 -28.17
N ILE A 482 5.61 21.86 -29.39
CA ILE A 482 6.81 21.08 -29.70
C ILE A 482 8.06 21.92 -29.43
N MET A 483 8.08 23.18 -29.88
CA MET A 483 9.17 24.12 -29.58
C MET A 483 9.32 24.39 -28.09
N ALA A 484 8.22 24.52 -27.34
CA ALA A 484 8.24 24.72 -25.89
C ALA A 484 8.69 23.48 -25.09
N ARG A 485 8.44 22.26 -25.60
CA ARG A 485 8.87 20.99 -24.98
C ARG A 485 10.34 20.63 -25.26
N ALA A 486 10.95 21.20 -26.31
CA ALA A 486 12.30 20.88 -26.75
C ALA A 486 13.44 21.43 -25.86
N VAL A 487 13.12 22.06 -24.72
CA VAL A 487 14.14 22.60 -23.80
C VAL A 487 14.17 21.83 -22.49
N PRO A 488 15.14 20.91 -22.35
CA PRO A 488 15.80 20.70 -21.07
C PRO A 488 17.33 20.78 -21.23
N GLY A 489 17.96 21.77 -20.57
CA GLY A 489 19.33 21.63 -20.05
C GLY A 489 20.53 21.82 -21.00
N GLY A 490 20.47 22.63 -22.06
CA GLY A 490 21.62 22.94 -22.91
C GLY A 490 21.78 24.43 -23.17
N SER A 491 22.95 24.98 -22.89
CA SER A 491 23.35 26.37 -23.07
C SER A 491 23.42 26.84 -24.54
N LEU A 492 22.98 28.09 -24.77
CA LEU A 492 23.29 29.06 -25.86
C LEU A 492 22.47 28.97 -27.19
N PRO A 493 22.59 29.99 -28.06
CA PRO A 493 22.00 31.35 -28.09
C PRO A 493 20.67 31.38 -28.90
N PRO A 494 19.88 32.48 -28.87
CA PRO A 494 18.57 32.51 -29.51
C PRO A 494 18.65 32.59 -31.05
N PRO A 495 17.70 31.96 -31.79
CA PRO A 495 17.43 32.33 -33.18
C PRO A 495 16.86 33.76 -33.24
N PRO A 496 16.95 34.45 -34.40
CA PRO A 496 16.74 35.89 -34.48
C PRO A 496 15.34 36.28 -34.01
N VAL A 497 15.33 37.17 -33.03
CA VAL A 497 14.19 37.72 -32.31
C VAL A 497 13.37 38.63 -33.25
N PRO A 498 12.06 38.39 -33.47
CA PRO A 498 11.11 39.49 -33.52
C PRO A 498 10.95 39.98 -32.07
N GLU A 499 11.25 41.26 -31.87
CA GLU A 499 11.35 42.03 -30.62
C GLU A 499 10.75 41.40 -29.34
N HIS A 500 11.60 41.34 -28.31
CA HIS A 500 11.32 40.93 -26.95
C HIS A 500 9.93 41.35 -26.45
N ARG A 501 9.06 40.36 -26.26
CA ARG A 501 7.93 40.46 -25.34
C ARG A 501 8.12 39.38 -24.28
N GLU A 502 8.76 39.72 -23.17
CA GLU A 502 8.66 38.92 -21.96
C GLU A 502 7.17 38.80 -21.64
N LEU A 503 6.62 37.58 -21.76
CA LEU A 503 5.24 37.31 -21.41
C LEU A 503 5.11 37.55 -19.90
N PRO A 504 4.19 38.43 -19.44
CA PRO A 504 3.93 38.64 -18.03
C PRO A 504 3.78 37.31 -17.28
N ASP A 505 4.21 37.23 -16.01
CA ASP A 505 4.19 36.00 -15.21
C ASP A 505 2.86 35.22 -15.25
N GLY A 506 1.74 35.93 -15.44
CA GLY A 506 0.40 35.36 -15.65
C GLY A 506 0.23 34.61 -16.97
N GLU A 507 0.72 35.15 -18.09
CA GLU A 507 0.64 34.52 -19.42
C GLU A 507 1.55 33.28 -19.50
N SER A 508 2.74 33.36 -18.91
CA SER A 508 3.67 32.23 -18.79
C SER A 508 3.12 31.10 -17.90
N ARG A 509 2.30 31.41 -16.90
CA ARG A 509 1.61 30.40 -16.07
C ARG A 509 0.47 29.73 -16.84
N ALA A 510 -0.34 30.51 -17.56
CA ALA A 510 -1.44 29.99 -18.37
C ALA A 510 -0.95 29.05 -19.49
N LEU A 511 0.14 29.40 -20.18
CA LEU A 511 0.73 28.55 -21.22
C LEU A 511 1.26 27.22 -20.65
N ARG A 512 1.92 27.24 -19.49
CA ARG A 512 2.39 26.01 -18.81
C ARG A 512 1.22 25.10 -18.43
N ALA A 513 0.15 25.66 -17.90
CA ALA A 513 -1.07 24.93 -17.57
C ALA A 513 -1.72 24.28 -18.81
N GLN A 514 -1.80 25.01 -19.93
CA GLN A 514 -2.27 24.48 -21.21
C GLN A 514 -1.41 23.31 -21.71
N LEU A 515 -0.07 23.43 -21.63
CA LEU A 515 0.86 22.38 -22.04
C LEU A 515 0.71 21.12 -21.19
N ALA A 516 0.61 21.28 -19.86
CA ALA A 516 0.38 20.17 -18.94
C ALA A 516 -0.96 19.46 -19.22
N SER A 517 -2.03 20.25 -19.47
CA SER A 517 -3.34 19.72 -19.85
C SER A 517 -3.28 18.91 -21.14
N ARG A 518 -2.64 19.42 -22.20
CA ARG A 518 -2.45 18.70 -23.47
C ARG A 518 -1.64 17.41 -23.27
N THR A 519 -0.53 17.45 -22.52
CA THR A 519 0.29 16.27 -22.22
C THR A 519 -0.55 15.18 -21.53
N ALA A 520 -1.35 15.55 -20.53
CA ALA A 520 -2.21 14.60 -19.83
C ALA A 520 -3.27 13.97 -20.76
N LEU A 521 -3.86 14.73 -21.68
CA LEU A 521 -4.79 14.18 -22.68
C LEU A 521 -4.09 13.25 -23.70
N GLU A 522 -2.87 13.58 -24.13
CA GLU A 522 -2.06 12.71 -25.01
C GLU A 522 -1.72 11.38 -24.31
N GLU A 523 -1.37 11.43 -23.03
CA GLU A 523 -1.14 10.23 -22.20
C GLU A 523 -2.42 9.42 -22.02
N ALA A 524 -3.56 10.07 -21.75
CA ALA A 524 -4.87 9.40 -21.68
C ALA A 524 -5.17 8.64 -22.97
N ARG A 525 -4.93 9.28 -24.12
CA ARG A 525 -5.12 8.67 -25.45
C ARG A 525 -4.20 7.46 -25.64
N SER A 526 -2.95 7.54 -25.19
CA SER A 526 -2.01 6.42 -25.22
C SER A 526 -2.51 5.22 -24.40
N TYR A 527 -3.03 5.44 -23.18
CA TYR A 527 -3.58 4.36 -22.36
C TYR A 527 -4.83 3.72 -22.98
N TYR A 528 -5.75 4.51 -23.56
CA TYR A 528 -6.90 3.93 -24.28
C TYR A 528 -6.47 3.08 -25.47
N MET A 529 -5.42 3.49 -26.21
CA MET A 529 -4.84 2.67 -27.28
C MET A 529 -4.20 1.39 -26.75
N LYS A 530 -3.50 1.44 -25.61
CA LYS A 530 -2.96 0.24 -24.94
C LYS A 530 -4.08 -0.73 -24.54
N ALA A 531 -5.18 -0.22 -24.00
CA ALA A 531 -6.37 -1.03 -23.66
C ALA A 531 -6.99 -1.67 -24.91
N PHE A 532 -7.23 -0.89 -25.97
CA PHE A 532 -7.82 -1.37 -27.22
C PHE A 532 -7.01 -2.50 -27.87
N ARG A 533 -5.67 -2.39 -27.85
CA ARG A 533 -4.79 -3.43 -28.40
C ARG A 533 -4.85 -4.75 -27.61
N LEU A 534 -5.26 -4.73 -26.34
CA LEU A 534 -5.39 -5.93 -25.52
C LEU A 534 -6.77 -6.59 -25.64
N THR A 535 -7.82 -5.80 -25.89
CA THR A 535 -9.20 -6.30 -26.04
C THR A 535 -9.82 -5.73 -27.29
N ALA A 536 -9.74 -6.47 -28.39
CA ALA A 536 -10.37 -6.09 -29.66
C ALA A 536 -11.92 -6.13 -29.62
N ASN A 537 -12.52 -6.65 -28.54
CA ASN A 537 -13.97 -6.87 -28.43
C ASN A 537 -14.67 -5.84 -27.52
N GLU A 538 -13.93 -4.91 -26.89
CA GLU A 538 -14.51 -3.87 -26.04
C GLU A 538 -14.44 -2.48 -26.71
N PRO A 539 -15.56 -1.95 -27.24
CA PRO A 539 -15.55 -0.79 -28.11
C PRO A 539 -15.19 0.51 -27.39
N TRP A 540 -15.45 0.60 -26.08
CA TRP A 540 -15.26 1.84 -25.30
C TRP A 540 -13.84 2.38 -25.39
N SER A 541 -12.82 1.52 -25.42
CA SER A 541 -11.42 1.94 -25.48
C SER A 541 -11.08 2.62 -26.81
N ALA A 542 -11.60 2.10 -27.92
CA ALA A 542 -11.48 2.72 -29.25
C ALA A 542 -12.27 4.02 -29.35
N VAL A 543 -13.50 4.06 -28.80
CA VAL A 543 -14.33 5.26 -28.78
C VAL A 543 -13.65 6.40 -28.02
N GLN A 544 -13.09 6.11 -26.84
CA GLN A 544 -12.38 7.12 -26.06
C GLN A 544 -11.08 7.58 -26.72
N TRP A 545 -10.39 6.69 -27.46
CA TRP A 545 -9.26 7.09 -28.29
C TRP A 545 -9.70 8.05 -29.41
N LEU A 546 -10.78 7.73 -30.14
CA LEU A 546 -11.35 8.59 -31.18
C LEU A 546 -11.77 9.94 -30.62
N ALA A 547 -12.43 9.93 -29.46
CA ALA A 547 -12.87 11.12 -28.74
C ALA A 547 -11.70 12.08 -28.45
N LEU A 548 -10.59 11.55 -27.93
CA LEU A 548 -9.40 12.33 -27.66
C LEU A 548 -8.67 12.76 -28.94
N THR A 549 -8.65 11.93 -29.99
CA THR A 549 -8.07 12.33 -31.28
C THR A 549 -8.84 13.50 -31.91
N ALA A 550 -10.18 13.44 -31.89
CA ALA A 550 -11.03 14.54 -32.38
C ALA A 550 -10.86 15.84 -31.56
N ALA A 551 -10.43 15.74 -30.31
CA ALA A 551 -10.14 16.89 -29.45
C ALA A 551 -8.69 17.41 -29.64
N LEU A 552 -7.72 16.52 -29.82
CA LEU A 552 -6.29 16.84 -29.79
C LEU A 552 -5.69 17.27 -31.13
N ASP A 553 -6.18 16.65 -32.21
CA ASP A 553 -5.55 16.73 -33.52
C ASP A 553 -6.55 17.27 -34.57
N PRO A 554 -6.14 18.26 -35.37
CA PRO A 554 -6.92 18.71 -36.51
C PRO A 554 -7.00 17.59 -37.56
N LEU A 555 -8.23 17.22 -37.95
CA LEU A 555 -8.51 16.22 -38.99
C LEU A 555 -8.57 16.90 -40.37
N ASP A 556 -7.50 17.61 -40.73
CA ASP A 556 -7.49 18.50 -41.89
C ASP A 556 -6.93 17.84 -43.16
N ASP A 557 -6.23 16.70 -43.05
CA ASP A 557 -5.69 15.96 -44.19
C ASP A 557 -6.40 14.61 -44.42
N GLU A 558 -6.43 14.20 -45.68
CA GLU A 558 -7.08 12.97 -46.16
C GLU A 558 -6.58 11.71 -45.41
N PRO A 559 -5.27 11.50 -45.16
CA PRO A 559 -4.81 10.32 -44.44
C PRO A 559 -5.28 10.25 -42.98
N ALA A 560 -5.30 11.37 -42.26
CA ALA A 560 -5.81 11.40 -40.89
C ALA A 560 -7.31 11.16 -40.84
N GLN A 561 -8.07 11.75 -41.78
CA GLN A 561 -9.51 11.54 -41.91
C GLN A 561 -9.83 10.07 -42.19
N GLN A 562 -9.12 9.43 -43.13
CA GLN A 562 -9.32 8.02 -43.45
C GLN A 562 -9.00 7.11 -42.26
N SER A 563 -7.86 7.32 -41.60
CA SER A 563 -7.46 6.55 -40.40
C SER A 563 -8.47 6.69 -39.25
N PHE A 564 -9.03 7.89 -39.07
CA PHE A 564 -10.09 8.13 -38.09
C PHE A 564 -11.38 7.39 -38.48
N PHE A 565 -11.78 7.46 -39.74
CA PHE A 565 -12.97 6.79 -40.27
C PHE A 565 -12.88 5.26 -40.15
N ASP A 566 -11.74 4.67 -40.45
CA ASP A 566 -11.52 3.21 -40.36
C ASP A 566 -11.67 2.73 -38.92
N ARG A 567 -11.07 3.44 -37.96
CA ARG A 567 -11.17 3.12 -36.53
C ARG A 567 -12.57 3.36 -35.97
N TRP A 568 -13.26 4.41 -36.42
CA TRP A 568 -14.66 4.66 -36.11
C TRP A 568 -15.55 3.52 -36.61
N THR A 569 -15.33 3.06 -37.84
CA THR A 569 -16.08 1.95 -38.43
C THR A 569 -15.86 0.67 -37.65
N ALA A 570 -14.60 0.35 -37.30
CA ALA A 570 -14.28 -0.81 -36.48
C ALA A 570 -14.97 -0.74 -35.11
N ALA A 571 -14.86 0.39 -34.41
CA ALA A 571 -15.50 0.58 -33.10
C ALA A 571 -17.03 0.46 -33.17
N ARG A 572 -17.66 0.98 -34.24
CA ARG A 572 -19.10 0.86 -34.48
C ARG A 572 -19.52 -0.58 -34.69
N VAL A 573 -18.81 -1.32 -35.54
CA VAL A 573 -19.12 -2.74 -35.82
C VAL A 573 -19.03 -3.57 -34.54
N ILE A 574 -17.97 -3.38 -33.74
CA ILE A 574 -17.81 -4.05 -32.44
C ILE A 574 -18.97 -3.69 -31.49
N ALA A 575 -19.35 -2.42 -31.43
CA ALA A 575 -20.44 -1.98 -30.55
C ALA A 575 -21.81 -2.52 -31.01
N GLU A 576 -22.08 -2.57 -32.31
CA GLU A 576 -23.30 -3.15 -32.87
C GLU A 576 -23.38 -4.67 -32.61
N ASP A 577 -22.28 -5.39 -32.74
CA ASP A 577 -22.20 -6.82 -32.40
C ASP A 577 -22.52 -7.07 -30.92
N ASN A 578 -21.94 -6.24 -30.04
CA ASN A 578 -22.15 -6.31 -28.59
C ASN A 578 -23.60 -6.02 -28.14
N LEU A 579 -24.46 -5.43 -28.99
CA LEU A 579 -25.90 -5.29 -28.70
C LEU A 579 -26.61 -6.64 -28.60
N THR A 580 -26.04 -7.70 -29.20
CA THR A 580 -26.57 -9.07 -29.14
C THR A 580 -26.02 -9.88 -27.98
N SER A 581 -25.17 -9.27 -27.14
CA SER A 581 -24.56 -9.95 -26.00
C SER A 581 -25.62 -10.45 -25.00
N PRO A 582 -25.43 -11.65 -24.42
CA PRO A 582 -26.26 -12.10 -23.29
C PRO A 582 -26.04 -11.28 -22.01
N SER A 583 -24.96 -10.49 -21.93
CA SER A 583 -24.67 -9.63 -20.79
C SER A 583 -25.33 -8.25 -20.94
N ILE A 584 -26.32 -7.97 -20.08
CA ILE A 584 -27.00 -6.67 -20.04
C ILE A 584 -26.01 -5.49 -19.84
N GLN A 585 -24.93 -5.72 -19.07
CA GLN A 585 -23.89 -4.72 -18.87
C GLN A 585 -23.14 -4.41 -20.17
N GLN A 586 -22.82 -5.43 -20.98
CA GLN A 586 -22.18 -5.23 -22.27
C GLN A 586 -23.10 -4.52 -23.26
N VAL A 587 -24.41 -4.80 -23.22
CA VAL A 587 -25.41 -4.11 -24.05
C VAL A 587 -25.51 -2.62 -23.66
N VAL A 588 -25.51 -2.29 -22.36
CA VAL A 588 -25.47 -0.89 -21.89
C VAL A 588 -24.19 -0.18 -22.34
N TRP A 589 -23.03 -0.84 -22.24
CA TRP A 589 -21.77 -0.28 -22.74
C TRP A 589 -21.74 -0.11 -24.27
N ALA A 590 -22.37 -1.01 -25.02
CA ALA A 590 -22.53 -0.90 -26.46
C ALA A 590 -23.39 0.32 -26.84
N HIS A 591 -24.54 0.52 -26.20
CA HIS A 591 -25.34 1.73 -26.40
C HIS A 591 -24.55 3.00 -26.06
N SER A 592 -23.82 3.00 -24.95
CA SER A 592 -22.97 4.12 -24.53
C SER A 592 -21.91 4.47 -25.59
N ALA A 593 -21.22 3.45 -26.13
CA ALA A 593 -20.25 3.61 -27.22
C ALA A 593 -20.90 4.14 -28.50
N LEU A 594 -22.08 3.65 -28.88
CA LEU A 594 -22.79 4.08 -30.09
C LEU A 594 -23.30 5.52 -30.01
N VAL A 595 -23.76 5.97 -28.84
CA VAL A 595 -24.09 7.39 -28.61
C VAL A 595 -22.88 8.27 -28.91
N GLU A 596 -21.72 7.96 -28.33
CA GLU A 596 -20.50 8.74 -28.54
C GLU A 596 -20.00 8.67 -30.00
N LEU A 597 -20.03 7.50 -30.62
CA LEU A 597 -19.63 7.34 -32.03
C LEU A 597 -20.47 8.20 -32.96
N HIS A 598 -21.78 8.27 -32.75
CA HIS A 598 -22.66 9.10 -33.57
C HIS A 598 -22.53 10.60 -33.26
N VAL A 599 -22.15 10.99 -32.04
CA VAL A 599 -21.73 12.37 -31.73
C VAL A 599 -20.43 12.71 -32.46
N LEU A 600 -19.46 11.80 -32.48
CA LEU A 600 -18.19 11.97 -33.19
C LEU A 600 -18.34 12.00 -34.71
N ALA A 601 -19.37 11.38 -35.27
CA ALA A 601 -19.62 11.40 -36.71
C ALA A 601 -19.84 12.81 -37.29
N GLN A 602 -20.10 13.81 -36.44
CA GLN A 602 -20.18 15.21 -36.84
C GLN A 602 -18.85 15.78 -37.38
N VAL A 603 -17.71 15.16 -37.07
CA VAL A 603 -16.38 15.59 -37.57
C VAL A 603 -16.10 15.13 -39.00
N PHE A 604 -16.94 14.26 -39.56
CA PHE A 604 -16.80 13.79 -40.94
C PHE A 604 -17.20 14.88 -41.96
N PRO A 605 -16.75 14.75 -43.22
CA PRO A 605 -17.13 15.67 -44.29
C PRO A 605 -18.65 15.85 -44.39
N GLU A 606 -19.05 17.09 -44.69
CA GLU A 606 -20.46 17.45 -44.82
C GLU A 606 -21.17 16.58 -45.86
N GLY A 607 -22.32 16.02 -45.47
CA GLY A 607 -23.13 15.17 -46.33
C GLY A 607 -22.70 13.69 -46.38
N SER A 608 -21.70 13.28 -45.59
CA SER A 608 -21.43 11.86 -45.39
C SER A 608 -22.62 11.15 -44.73
N GLN A 609 -22.85 9.87 -45.06
CA GLN A 609 -23.99 9.12 -44.52
C GLN A 609 -23.93 9.02 -42.98
N ALA A 610 -22.73 8.85 -42.43
CA ALA A 610 -22.51 8.79 -40.98
C ALA A 610 -22.90 10.09 -40.28
N GLN A 611 -22.65 11.25 -40.91
CA GLN A 611 -23.06 12.55 -40.38
C GLN A 611 -24.58 12.76 -40.51
N ARG A 612 -25.19 12.42 -41.66
CA ARG A 612 -26.64 12.56 -41.89
C ARG A 612 -27.49 11.77 -40.90
N ASP A 613 -27.10 10.53 -40.62
CA ASP A 613 -27.84 9.65 -39.71
C ASP A 613 -27.47 9.87 -38.24
N GLY A 614 -26.40 10.61 -37.96
CA GLY A 614 -25.76 10.68 -36.64
C GLY A 614 -26.70 11.14 -35.54
N GLU A 615 -27.46 12.22 -35.76
CA GLU A 615 -28.37 12.75 -34.75
C GLU A 615 -29.51 11.78 -34.42
N ALA A 616 -30.17 11.21 -35.43
CA ALA A 616 -31.27 10.28 -35.25
C ALA A 616 -30.81 9.02 -34.52
N LYS A 617 -29.65 8.46 -34.90
CA LYS A 617 -29.07 7.27 -34.28
C LYS A 617 -28.61 7.54 -32.84
N ALA A 618 -27.89 8.64 -32.59
CA ALA A 618 -27.46 9.02 -31.24
C ALA A 618 -28.65 9.19 -30.29
N SER A 619 -29.70 9.87 -30.75
CA SER A 619 -30.92 10.09 -29.95
C SER A 619 -31.61 8.78 -29.59
N ARG A 620 -31.75 7.86 -30.56
CA ARG A 620 -32.30 6.52 -30.33
C ARG A 620 -31.49 5.75 -29.29
N TYR A 621 -30.16 5.70 -29.44
CA TYR A 621 -29.32 4.97 -28.51
C TYR A 621 -29.28 5.58 -27.10
N VAL A 622 -29.45 6.90 -26.95
CA VAL A 622 -29.67 7.52 -25.64
C VAL A 622 -30.98 7.04 -25.02
N ASP A 623 -32.06 7.00 -25.80
CA ASP A 623 -33.36 6.56 -25.29
C ASP A 623 -33.32 5.07 -24.87
N ASP A 624 -32.69 4.21 -25.69
CA ASP A 624 -32.49 2.79 -25.40
C ASP A 624 -31.60 2.60 -24.15
N LEU A 625 -30.48 3.34 -24.04
CA LEU A 625 -29.61 3.34 -22.87
C LEU A 625 -30.40 3.67 -21.59
N LEU A 626 -31.16 4.77 -21.62
CA LEU A 626 -31.94 5.23 -20.47
C LEU A 626 -33.02 4.24 -20.06
N MET A 627 -33.62 3.53 -21.04
CA MET A 627 -34.58 2.46 -20.77
C MET A 627 -33.92 1.28 -20.05
N LEU A 628 -32.74 0.86 -20.49
CA LEU A 628 -32.02 -0.29 -19.91
C LEU A 628 -31.57 -0.01 -18.47
N VAL A 629 -31.07 1.20 -18.19
CA VAL A 629 -30.55 1.55 -16.84
C VAL A 629 -31.65 1.91 -15.84
N ALA A 630 -32.89 2.14 -16.29
CA ALA A 630 -33.98 2.60 -15.43
C ALA A 630 -34.32 1.61 -14.30
N SER A 631 -34.17 0.30 -14.55
CA SER A 631 -34.43 -0.77 -13.59
C SER A 631 -33.23 -1.12 -12.69
N ASP A 632 -32.11 -0.41 -12.84
CA ASP A 632 -30.82 -0.73 -12.18
C ASP A 632 -30.43 -2.22 -12.32
N PRO A 633 -30.31 -2.73 -13.56
CA PRO A 633 -30.20 -4.17 -13.83
C PRO A 633 -28.91 -4.83 -13.32
N TYR A 634 -27.91 -4.03 -12.92
CA TYR A 634 -26.65 -4.49 -12.34
C TYR A 634 -26.01 -3.37 -11.50
N PRO A 635 -25.07 -3.69 -10.58
CA PRO A 635 -24.39 -2.68 -9.79
C PRO A 635 -23.69 -1.64 -10.69
N ASN A 636 -24.02 -0.36 -10.50
CA ASN A 636 -23.49 0.80 -11.26
C ASN A 636 -24.16 1.09 -12.62
N ALA A 637 -25.30 0.48 -12.98
CA ALA A 637 -25.97 0.82 -14.25
C ALA A 637 -26.29 2.33 -14.38
N ARG A 638 -26.69 2.97 -13.27
CA ARG A 638 -26.89 4.44 -13.23
C ARG A 638 -25.59 5.23 -13.38
N PHE A 639 -24.46 4.70 -12.94
CA PHE A 639 -23.15 5.33 -13.13
C PHE A 639 -22.74 5.30 -14.60
N ASP A 640 -23.07 4.24 -15.34
CA ASP A 640 -22.75 4.15 -16.77
C ASP A 640 -23.50 5.25 -17.57
N ALA A 641 -24.78 5.48 -17.27
CA ALA A 641 -25.51 6.61 -17.83
C ALA A 641 -24.93 7.97 -17.41
N TYR A 642 -24.52 8.10 -16.14
CA TYR A 642 -23.81 9.29 -15.67
C TYR A 642 -22.48 9.53 -16.42
N SER A 643 -21.74 8.48 -16.71
CA SER A 643 -20.47 8.54 -17.45
C SER A 643 -20.66 9.09 -18.86
N VAL A 644 -21.70 8.63 -19.56
CA VAL A 644 -22.08 9.16 -20.89
C VAL A 644 -22.45 10.65 -20.79
N LEU A 645 -23.27 11.04 -19.82
CA LEU A 645 -23.61 12.46 -19.60
C LEU A 645 -22.35 13.32 -19.38
N ARG A 646 -21.40 12.87 -18.54
CA ARG A 646 -20.12 13.58 -18.35
C ARG A 646 -19.36 13.75 -19.65
N GLN A 647 -19.33 12.71 -20.48
CA GLN A 647 -18.60 12.73 -21.75
C GLN A 647 -19.27 13.67 -22.77
N LEU A 648 -20.61 13.69 -22.84
CA LEU A 648 -21.37 14.69 -23.60
C LEU A 648 -21.06 16.12 -23.15
N LEU A 649 -21.05 16.37 -21.84
CA LEU A 649 -20.69 17.68 -21.29
C LEU A 649 -19.24 18.07 -21.59
N ARG A 650 -18.29 17.13 -21.63
CA ARG A 650 -16.92 17.44 -22.09
C ARG A 650 -16.89 17.95 -23.52
N TYR A 651 -17.68 17.38 -24.44
CA TYR A 651 -17.79 17.93 -25.80
C TYR A 651 -18.34 19.35 -25.78
N VAL A 652 -19.40 19.60 -25.01
CA VAL A 652 -20.11 20.89 -25.00
C VAL A 652 -19.33 22.00 -24.32
N GLU A 653 -18.84 21.74 -23.12
CA GLU A 653 -18.29 22.73 -22.20
C GLU A 653 -16.78 22.91 -22.40
N TRP A 654 -16.11 21.92 -22.97
CA TRP A 654 -14.65 21.90 -23.07
C TRP A 654 -14.18 21.72 -24.52
N TRP A 655 -14.26 20.52 -25.10
CA TRP A 655 -13.57 20.23 -26.35
C TRP A 655 -14.10 20.98 -27.57
N TRP A 656 -15.41 21.21 -27.64
CA TRP A 656 -16.07 21.93 -28.75
C TRP A 656 -16.71 23.25 -28.29
N ARG A 657 -16.25 23.81 -27.17
CA ARG A 657 -16.77 25.08 -26.62
C ARG A 657 -16.84 26.19 -27.68
N GLU A 658 -15.77 26.32 -28.47
CA GLU A 658 -15.60 27.29 -29.56
C GLU A 658 -16.04 26.78 -30.94
N ARG A 659 -16.73 25.62 -31.01
CA ARG A 659 -17.25 25.02 -32.26
C ARG A 659 -18.78 24.84 -32.17
N PRO A 660 -19.57 25.90 -32.43
CA PRO A 660 -21.02 25.90 -32.23
C PRO A 660 -21.77 24.78 -32.98
N ALA A 661 -21.34 24.46 -34.21
CA ALA A 661 -21.94 23.40 -35.01
C ALA A 661 -21.78 22.02 -34.35
N LEU A 662 -20.58 21.68 -33.87
CA LEU A 662 -20.29 20.37 -33.27
C LEU A 662 -20.90 20.21 -31.87
N ARG A 663 -20.98 21.30 -31.10
CA ARG A 663 -21.50 21.24 -29.71
C ARG A 663 -23.02 21.10 -29.62
N ALA A 664 -23.76 21.39 -30.69
CA ALA A 664 -25.22 21.47 -30.65
C ALA A 664 -25.89 20.11 -30.35
N LEU A 665 -25.46 19.04 -31.01
CA LEU A 665 -25.99 17.69 -30.80
C LEU A 665 -25.70 17.16 -29.38
N PRO A 666 -24.45 17.10 -28.88
CA PRO A 666 -24.18 16.60 -27.54
C PRO A 666 -24.86 17.42 -26.44
N ALA A 667 -25.09 18.74 -26.65
CA ALA A 667 -25.86 19.56 -25.72
C ALA A 667 -27.34 19.12 -25.63
N ARG A 668 -27.99 18.85 -26.78
CA ARG A 668 -29.38 18.33 -26.80
C ARG A 668 -29.47 16.96 -26.12
N LEU A 669 -28.52 16.07 -26.39
CA LEU A 669 -28.48 14.73 -25.78
C LEU A 669 -28.25 14.81 -24.26
N ALA A 670 -27.31 15.64 -23.80
CA ALA A 670 -27.06 15.84 -22.38
C ALA A 670 -28.30 16.38 -21.64
N GLU A 671 -28.99 17.36 -22.23
CA GLU A 671 -30.22 17.90 -21.66
C GLU A 671 -31.33 16.85 -21.61
N ARG A 672 -31.47 16.05 -22.65
CA ARG A 672 -32.41 14.92 -22.66
C ARG A 672 -32.12 13.92 -21.54
N MET A 673 -30.85 13.58 -21.29
CA MET A 673 -30.47 12.69 -20.17
C MET A 673 -30.80 13.31 -18.80
N ARG A 674 -30.58 14.63 -18.63
CA ARG A 674 -30.93 15.35 -17.39
C ARG A 674 -32.44 15.35 -17.13
N LEU A 675 -33.25 15.63 -18.15
CA LEU A 675 -34.72 15.59 -18.05
C LEU A 675 -35.25 14.19 -17.68
N ARG A 676 -34.48 13.14 -17.95
CA ARG A 676 -34.77 11.75 -17.59
C ARG A 676 -34.15 11.32 -16.26
N GLY A 677 -33.62 12.26 -15.48
CA GLY A 677 -33.18 12.03 -14.09
C GLY A 677 -31.71 11.67 -13.92
N VAL A 678 -30.88 11.71 -14.97
CA VAL A 678 -29.42 11.52 -14.83
C VAL A 678 -28.81 12.79 -14.22
N ARG A 679 -28.28 12.69 -12.99
CA ARG A 679 -27.70 13.83 -12.27
C ARG A 679 -26.29 14.17 -12.78
N VAL A 680 -25.88 15.44 -12.63
CA VAL A 680 -24.52 15.92 -13.02
C VAL A 680 -23.45 15.60 -11.96
N ARG A 681 -23.88 15.18 -10.76
CA ARG A 681 -23.01 14.69 -9.69
C ARG A 681 -23.39 13.26 -9.33
N TRP A 682 -22.38 12.40 -9.22
CA TRP A 682 -22.57 11.06 -8.68
C TRP A 682 -22.55 11.11 -7.17
N GLU A 683 -23.68 10.77 -6.55
CA GLU A 683 -23.77 10.50 -5.12
C GLU A 683 -23.59 9.00 -4.96
N PHE A 684 -22.59 8.58 -4.17
CA PHE A 684 -22.50 7.18 -3.76
C PHE A 684 -23.79 6.84 -3.00
N VAL A 685 -24.54 5.87 -3.49
CA VAL A 685 -25.47 5.13 -2.64
C VAL A 685 -24.58 4.18 -1.83
N ASP A 686 -24.58 4.36 -0.50
CA ASP A 686 -23.74 3.65 0.47
C ASP A 686 -23.68 2.12 0.25
#